data_AF-A0A821I8J9-F1
#
_entry.id   AF-A0A821I8J9-F1
#
_cell.length_a   1.000
_cell.length_b   1.000
_cell.length_c   1.000
_cell.angle_alpha   90.00
_cell.angle_beta   90.00
_cell.angle_gamma   90.00
#
_symmetry.space_group_name_H-M   'P 1'
#
loop_
_entity.id
_entity.type
_entity.pdbx_description
1 polymer ?
#
loop_
_entity_poly.entity_id
_entity_poly.type
_entity_poly.pdbx_seq_one_letter_code
_entity_poly.pdbx_strand_id
1 'polypeptide(L)'
;MVSTCQPDGDRFCYLTEAIELILFGERQNRTDLETLVNIVPDNETLNWFILVGLQQLYLFSEDYPTLVPDDFNVIFEDLARLAKLLAENGSTAIFWRDLKCYIIRFVNRSNAIKLLGFYFRDAPKNVKTYINEVYLQDVKDKNCKRALSLWFDSITNPGENTWAFRLFDASGKPPTNLLAANTNWLGNWNSCHKVKYLNESSEFQFKGRYCRAKVRAQPSLLSLAGGSLEGFPGNPEELAAIDLGLCVPDFCGNEDVASVVNNTVRLLTIHQLTNIRHVDDVLCESPAEPDAPYYFTLVLITILTVIVILATLYDCFFRVVLNKPYATISTLSIQNIHTLCNFASSHEQPQAIFHKHLRSYQYQFSNRLQLHGISYPSEAERTNVLKSRKHWYNHIIYKFHQIAIELSAYTAILKPMSSTGAMKCLNGIRVLSMIWIVWGHTYNYIGDQSYFLLTQNALDLLDLQKERADAQIIINALYGVDTFFLISAMLVTLSLMRMFKKSGMPKWYFWPMMYLERYLRLVPPYIMIFLLYIYVVPHIGRGPLWTADNFPMKNSDCHHYWWAYFILVNNFVPGGKGTRCLGYYWYVSNDFQLFVIAPILIVPLYYFPVIGSFMLFGILAASSCILGFNIANTYRYGQILPTLQAIWEDTYIKPYCRAGPYVIGIVLGYIFFKTDKKKIYLHPIYHLICWALTIVFMTTSIFGNWRNHEAGATPMTTAVYVIYFVLSRIAWPLAIAWIIFSCYKGLAPLIDSMLSWRGFTFFAHTSYTTYLIHPMIMVYYMFAQQSLFHATDITLLYLFFGHLIFALLLGFLAHVIFERTFGVLIGLILPKRKR
;
A
#
# COMPACT_ATOMS: atom_id res chain seq x y z
N MET A 1 -1.65 59.76 -45.82
CA MET A 1 -0.95 59.74 -47.12
C MET A 1 -1.96 59.32 -48.18
N VAL A 2 -2.78 60.24 -48.69
CA VAL A 2 -3.74 59.93 -49.77
C VAL A 2 -3.81 61.14 -50.69
N SER A 3 -3.06 61.10 -51.79
CA SER A 3 -3.31 61.95 -52.96
C SER A 3 -2.37 61.51 -54.10
N THR A 4 -2.71 60.44 -54.81
CA THR A 4 -2.43 60.18 -56.23
C THR A 4 -2.74 58.72 -56.55
N CYS A 5 -3.96 58.43 -57.02
CA CYS A 5 -4.25 57.20 -57.77
C CYS A 5 -5.03 57.62 -59.03
N GLN A 6 -4.44 57.39 -60.21
CA GLN A 6 -5.07 57.58 -61.53
C GLN A 6 -5.91 56.35 -61.91
N PRO A 7 -6.85 56.47 -62.87
CA PRO A 7 -7.94 55.49 -63.03
C PRO A 7 -7.53 54.11 -63.57
N ASP A 8 -6.31 53.92 -64.07
CA ASP A 8 -5.93 52.67 -64.73
C ASP A 8 -4.57 52.16 -64.22
N GLY A 9 -4.58 51.28 -63.20
CA GLY A 9 -3.41 50.46 -62.91
C GLY A 9 -3.25 49.87 -61.51
N ASP A 10 -3.62 50.57 -60.44
CA ASP A 10 -3.18 50.17 -59.09
C ASP A 10 -4.22 49.38 -58.30
N ARG A 11 -4.18 48.04 -58.46
CA ARG A 11 -4.96 47.07 -57.65
C ARG A 11 -4.70 47.17 -56.14
N PHE A 12 -3.56 47.73 -55.73
CA PHE A 12 -3.20 47.94 -54.32
C PHE A 12 -3.94 49.12 -53.67
N CYS A 13 -4.38 50.11 -54.47
CA CYS A 13 -5.06 51.30 -53.97
C CYS A 13 -6.50 50.96 -53.51
N TYR A 14 -7.25 50.22 -54.34
CA TYR A 14 -8.58 49.67 -54.00
C TYR A 14 -8.55 48.72 -52.77
N LEU A 15 -7.43 48.01 -52.59
CA LEU A 15 -7.26 47.05 -51.51
C LEU A 15 -7.00 47.72 -50.14
N THR A 16 -6.36 48.88 -50.16
CA THR A 16 -6.09 49.68 -48.95
C THR A 16 -7.37 50.42 -48.52
N GLU A 17 -8.16 50.90 -49.49
CA GLU A 17 -9.51 51.45 -49.26
C GLU A 17 -10.46 50.41 -48.65
N ALA A 18 -10.40 49.13 -49.08
CA ALA A 18 -11.23 48.07 -48.52
C ALA A 18 -10.93 47.76 -47.05
N ILE A 19 -9.66 47.80 -46.65
CA ILE A 19 -9.24 47.59 -45.26
C ILE A 19 -9.65 48.77 -44.38
N GLU A 20 -9.55 50.01 -44.87
CA GLU A 20 -10.07 51.18 -44.16
C GLU A 20 -11.60 51.20 -44.06
N LEU A 21 -12.33 50.73 -45.06
CA LEU A 21 -13.80 50.58 -45.01
C LEU A 21 -14.27 49.54 -43.98
N ILE A 22 -13.55 48.42 -43.85
CA ILE A 22 -13.85 47.38 -42.86
C ILE A 22 -13.53 47.86 -41.44
N LEU A 23 -12.42 48.58 -41.26
CA LEU A 23 -11.95 49.04 -39.95
C LEU A 23 -12.61 50.35 -39.48
N PHE A 24 -13.02 51.24 -40.40
CA PHE A 24 -13.48 52.60 -40.07
C PHE A 24 -14.74 53.08 -40.81
N GLY A 25 -15.35 52.27 -41.69
CA GLY A 25 -16.54 52.67 -42.46
C GLY A 25 -17.87 52.55 -41.71
N GLU A 26 -18.77 53.51 -41.93
CA GLU A 26 -20.16 53.47 -41.44
C GLU A 26 -20.95 52.29 -42.06
N ARG A 27 -21.88 51.73 -41.28
CA ARG A 27 -22.63 50.47 -41.55
C ARG A 27 -23.26 50.34 -42.95
N GLN A 28 -23.53 51.44 -43.66
CA GLN A 28 -24.20 51.41 -44.97
C GLN A 28 -23.31 51.04 -46.17
N ASN A 29 -21.98 51.09 -46.07
CA ASN A 29 -21.06 50.72 -47.16
C ASN A 29 -20.50 49.28 -47.08
N ARG A 30 -20.92 48.46 -46.12
CA ARG A 30 -20.38 47.09 -45.91
C ARG A 30 -20.99 46.01 -46.80
N THR A 31 -21.95 46.36 -47.67
CA THR A 31 -22.60 45.43 -48.61
C THR A 31 -21.72 45.03 -49.81
N ASP A 32 -20.54 45.64 -50.01
CA ASP A 32 -19.65 45.35 -51.14
C ASP A 32 -18.63 44.21 -50.89
N LEU A 33 -18.75 43.46 -49.79
CA LEU A 33 -17.88 42.32 -49.46
C LEU A 33 -18.00 41.17 -50.48
N GLU A 34 -19.16 40.97 -51.10
CA GLU A 34 -19.35 39.98 -52.17
C GLU A 34 -18.60 40.38 -53.47
N THR A 35 -18.40 41.67 -53.70
CA THR A 35 -17.67 42.21 -54.85
C THR A 35 -16.16 42.00 -54.71
N LEU A 36 -15.63 41.98 -53.47
CA LEU A 36 -14.22 41.75 -53.16
C LEU A 36 -13.75 40.31 -53.44
N VAL A 37 -14.63 39.32 -53.27
CA VAL A 37 -14.33 37.91 -53.51
C VAL A 37 -14.05 37.63 -55.01
N ASN A 38 -14.60 38.45 -55.91
CA ASN A 38 -14.41 38.30 -57.35
C ASN A 38 -13.13 38.97 -57.89
N ILE A 39 -12.38 39.69 -57.06
CA ILE A 39 -11.20 40.49 -57.49
C ILE A 39 -9.87 39.85 -57.06
N VAL A 40 -9.87 38.94 -56.07
CA VAL A 40 -8.66 38.28 -55.55
C VAL A 40 -8.39 36.99 -56.35
N PRO A 41 -7.29 36.88 -57.12
CA PRO A 41 -7.17 35.81 -58.12
C PRO A 41 -6.66 34.47 -57.57
N ASP A 42 -6.12 34.40 -56.35
CA ASP A 42 -5.47 33.20 -55.82
C ASP A 42 -5.50 33.05 -54.28
N ASN A 43 -5.52 31.78 -53.84
CA ASN A 43 -5.72 31.37 -52.43
C ASN A 43 -4.58 31.77 -51.48
N GLU A 44 -3.35 31.99 -51.98
CA GLU A 44 -2.20 32.38 -51.14
C GLU A 44 -2.26 33.87 -50.76
N THR A 45 -2.59 34.72 -51.72
CA THR A 45 -2.77 36.16 -51.53
C THR A 45 -3.91 36.43 -50.54
N LEU A 46 -5.01 35.67 -50.62
CA LEU A 46 -6.15 35.75 -49.70
C LEU A 46 -5.80 35.31 -48.25
N ASN A 47 -5.02 34.25 -48.09
CA ASN A 47 -4.56 33.78 -46.78
C ASN A 47 -3.64 34.80 -46.09
N TRP A 48 -2.82 35.50 -46.88
CA TRP A 48 -1.96 36.58 -46.37
C TRP A 48 -2.80 37.75 -45.83
N PHE A 49 -3.91 38.10 -46.48
CA PHE A 49 -4.82 39.17 -46.02
C PHE A 49 -5.55 38.85 -44.71
N ILE A 50 -6.03 37.61 -44.55
CA ILE A 50 -6.68 37.17 -43.30
C ILE A 50 -5.68 37.24 -42.14
N LEU A 51 -4.43 36.83 -42.37
CA LEU A 51 -3.37 36.86 -41.37
C LEU A 51 -2.97 38.29 -40.97
N VAL A 52 -2.86 39.22 -41.93
CA VAL A 52 -2.54 40.63 -41.66
C VAL A 52 -3.70 41.34 -40.94
N GLY A 53 -4.95 41.06 -41.32
CA GLY A 53 -6.13 41.61 -40.65
C GLY A 53 -6.23 41.16 -39.18
N LEU A 54 -6.00 39.88 -38.92
CA LEU A 54 -5.96 39.33 -37.56
C LEU A 54 -4.79 39.88 -36.73
N GLN A 55 -3.63 40.14 -37.36
CA GLN A 55 -2.47 40.72 -36.69
C GLN A 55 -2.66 42.22 -36.37
N GLN A 56 -3.33 42.97 -37.24
CA GLN A 56 -3.70 44.38 -37.00
C GLN A 56 -4.74 44.49 -35.87
N LEU A 57 -5.74 43.59 -35.84
CA LEU A 57 -6.72 43.50 -34.76
C LEU A 57 -6.08 43.14 -33.40
N TYR A 58 -5.06 42.27 -33.41
CA TYR A 58 -4.29 41.94 -32.22
C TYR A 58 -3.55 43.16 -31.65
N LEU A 59 -2.82 43.90 -32.51
CA LEU A 59 -2.07 45.10 -32.12
C LEU A 59 -3.01 46.20 -31.60
N PHE A 60 -4.16 46.41 -32.25
CA PHE A 60 -5.15 47.39 -31.82
C PHE A 60 -5.78 47.05 -30.44
N SER A 61 -5.91 45.75 -30.12
CA SER A 61 -6.43 45.29 -28.83
C SER A 61 -5.45 45.45 -27.66
N GLU A 62 -4.14 45.46 -27.92
CA GLU A 62 -3.10 45.74 -26.91
C GLU A 62 -3.05 47.22 -26.54
N ASP A 63 -3.24 48.12 -27.51
CA ASP A 63 -3.10 49.57 -27.31
C ASP A 63 -4.34 50.23 -26.66
N TYR A 64 -5.55 49.68 -26.81
CA TYR A 64 -6.80 50.30 -26.31
C TYR A 64 -7.79 49.31 -25.64
N PRO A 65 -7.48 48.78 -24.44
CA PRO A 65 -8.25 47.71 -23.79
C PRO A 65 -9.63 48.11 -23.23
N THR A 66 -9.98 49.40 -23.23
CA THR A 66 -11.23 49.92 -22.62
C THR A 66 -12.31 50.34 -23.62
N LEU A 67 -12.01 50.36 -24.92
CA LEU A 67 -12.88 50.89 -25.97
C LEU A 67 -13.71 49.83 -26.72
N VAL A 68 -13.63 48.56 -26.32
CA VAL A 68 -14.14 47.47 -27.15
C VAL A 68 -15.14 46.57 -26.41
N PRO A 69 -16.45 46.89 -26.46
CA PRO A 69 -17.46 45.87 -26.13
C PRO A 69 -18.38 45.48 -27.29
N ASP A 70 -18.77 46.40 -28.19
CA ASP A 70 -19.91 46.13 -29.09
C ASP A 70 -19.55 45.96 -30.58
N ASP A 71 -18.52 46.63 -31.10
CA ASP A 71 -18.16 46.52 -32.53
C ASP A 71 -17.29 45.29 -32.87
N PHE A 72 -16.68 44.65 -31.86
CA PHE A 72 -15.76 43.52 -32.07
C PHE A 72 -16.48 42.20 -32.39
N ASN A 73 -17.69 42.00 -31.85
CA ASN A 73 -18.54 40.86 -32.18
C ASN A 73 -19.01 40.94 -33.64
N VAL A 74 -19.23 42.16 -34.15
CA VAL A 74 -19.62 42.41 -35.54
C VAL A 74 -18.47 42.08 -36.49
N ILE A 75 -17.24 42.49 -36.15
CA ILE A 75 -16.05 42.18 -36.95
C ILE A 75 -15.76 40.68 -36.97
N PHE A 76 -15.97 39.97 -35.86
CA PHE A 76 -15.81 38.52 -35.78
C PHE A 76 -16.91 37.76 -36.55
N GLU A 77 -18.16 38.25 -36.52
CA GLU A 77 -19.27 37.73 -37.33
C GLU A 77 -19.05 37.96 -38.83
N ASP A 78 -18.51 39.11 -39.23
CA ASP A 78 -18.21 39.43 -40.63
C ASP A 78 -17.05 38.55 -41.16
N LEU A 79 -16.01 38.29 -40.34
CA LEU A 79 -14.94 37.34 -40.65
C LEU A 79 -15.44 35.89 -40.74
N ALA A 80 -16.38 35.48 -39.88
CA ALA A 80 -17.00 34.17 -39.91
C ALA A 80 -17.94 33.99 -41.13
N ARG A 81 -18.67 35.04 -41.53
CA ARG A 81 -19.46 35.06 -42.77
C ARG A 81 -18.58 34.97 -44.01
N LEU A 82 -17.46 35.68 -44.05
CA LEU A 82 -16.50 35.61 -45.14
C LEU A 82 -15.89 34.21 -45.26
N ALA A 83 -15.48 33.61 -44.14
CA ALA A 83 -14.97 32.23 -44.11
C ALA A 83 -16.01 31.19 -44.57
N LYS A 84 -17.30 31.42 -44.28
CA LYS A 84 -18.41 30.57 -44.72
C LYS A 84 -18.68 30.68 -46.22
N LEU A 85 -18.72 31.90 -46.77
CA LEU A 85 -18.89 32.14 -48.22
C LEU A 85 -17.74 31.54 -49.05
N LEU A 86 -16.52 31.57 -48.50
CA LEU A 86 -15.33 30.98 -49.14
C LEU A 86 -15.32 29.45 -49.09
N ALA A 87 -15.88 28.84 -48.04
CA ALA A 87 -16.06 27.39 -47.93
C ALA A 87 -17.15 26.87 -48.90
N GLU A 88 -18.18 27.67 -49.17
CA GLU A 88 -19.25 27.34 -50.13
C GLU A 88 -18.80 27.42 -51.60
N ASN A 89 -17.79 28.25 -51.92
CA ASN A 89 -17.18 28.37 -53.26
C ASN A 89 -16.03 27.37 -53.54
N GLY A 90 -15.81 26.37 -52.67
CA GLY A 90 -14.92 25.23 -52.96
C GLY A 90 -13.44 25.42 -52.62
N SER A 91 -13.06 26.45 -51.86
CA SER A 91 -11.67 26.63 -51.41
C SER A 91 -11.36 25.83 -50.15
N THR A 92 -10.56 24.77 -50.28
CA THR A 92 -10.04 23.94 -49.18
C THR A 92 -8.66 24.42 -48.72
N ALA A 93 -8.58 25.55 -48.02
CA ALA A 93 -7.31 25.96 -47.39
C ALA A 93 -7.51 26.88 -46.17
N ILE A 94 -7.98 26.32 -45.06
CA ILE A 94 -7.60 26.81 -43.73
C ILE A 94 -6.81 25.70 -43.07
N PHE A 95 -5.50 25.87 -42.96
CA PHE A 95 -4.68 24.95 -42.18
C PHE A 95 -5.04 25.13 -40.71
N TRP A 96 -5.71 24.13 -40.14
CA TRP A 96 -6.11 24.03 -38.72
C TRP A 96 -4.97 24.26 -37.71
N ARG A 97 -3.72 24.26 -38.17
CA ARG A 97 -2.51 24.44 -37.35
C ARG A 97 -2.30 25.90 -36.92
N ASP A 98 -2.62 26.87 -37.78
CA ASP A 98 -2.25 28.27 -37.54
C ASP A 98 -3.35 29.02 -36.73
N LEU A 99 -4.62 28.66 -36.97
CA LEU A 99 -5.76 29.14 -36.16
C LEU A 99 -5.65 28.68 -34.69
N LYS A 100 -5.12 27.46 -34.48
CA LYS A 100 -4.94 26.87 -33.15
C LYS A 100 -3.89 27.60 -32.33
N CYS A 101 -2.80 28.08 -32.95
CA CYS A 101 -1.76 28.86 -32.27
C CYS A 101 -2.26 30.22 -31.77
N TYR A 102 -3.15 30.88 -32.52
CA TYR A 102 -3.71 32.18 -32.13
C TYR A 102 -4.74 32.07 -31.00
N ILE A 103 -5.60 31.05 -31.05
CA ILE A 103 -6.61 30.80 -30.01
C ILE A 103 -5.95 30.48 -28.66
N ILE A 104 -4.83 29.74 -28.65
CA ILE A 104 -4.14 29.32 -27.42
C ILE A 104 -3.54 30.51 -26.65
N ARG A 105 -3.17 31.60 -27.32
CA ARG A 105 -2.57 32.79 -26.67
C ARG A 105 -3.60 33.75 -26.05
N PHE A 106 -4.87 33.67 -26.43
CA PHE A 106 -5.88 34.70 -26.14
C PHE A 106 -6.81 34.37 -24.94
N VAL A 107 -6.63 33.23 -24.27
CA VAL A 107 -7.61 32.73 -23.29
C VAL A 107 -7.30 33.19 -21.86
N ASN A 108 -8.06 34.18 -21.39
CA ASN A 108 -8.22 34.48 -19.96
C ASN A 108 -9.38 33.66 -19.36
N ARG A 109 -9.37 33.42 -18.03
CA ARG A 109 -10.21 32.42 -17.32
C ARG A 109 -11.73 32.52 -17.55
N SER A 110 -12.25 33.71 -17.84
CA SER A 110 -13.68 33.93 -18.14
C SER A 110 -14.08 33.61 -19.59
N ASN A 111 -13.13 33.60 -20.52
CA ASN A 111 -13.37 33.38 -21.95
C ASN A 111 -13.19 31.91 -22.35
N ALA A 112 -12.50 31.10 -21.55
CA ALA A 112 -12.39 29.65 -21.77
C ALA A 112 -13.77 28.95 -21.72
N ILE A 113 -14.64 29.36 -20.79
CA ILE A 113 -15.99 28.81 -20.62
C ILE A 113 -16.90 29.22 -21.78
N LYS A 114 -16.76 30.45 -22.29
CA LYS A 114 -17.49 30.94 -23.46
C LYS A 114 -16.99 30.31 -24.77
N LEU A 115 -15.69 30.08 -24.91
CA LEU A 115 -15.10 29.41 -26.08
C LEU A 115 -15.48 27.92 -26.13
N LEU A 116 -15.49 27.24 -24.99
CA LEU A 116 -16.04 25.88 -24.88
C LEU A 116 -17.54 25.89 -25.19
N GLY A 117 -18.29 26.86 -24.65
CA GLY A 117 -19.70 27.06 -24.99
C GLY A 117 -19.93 27.27 -26.48
N PHE A 118 -19.12 28.08 -27.16
CA PHE A 118 -19.19 28.30 -28.62
C PHE A 118 -18.89 27.02 -29.41
N TYR A 119 -17.85 26.26 -29.02
CA TYR A 119 -17.49 25.00 -29.68
C TYR A 119 -18.58 23.93 -29.58
N PHE A 120 -19.39 23.96 -28.51
CA PHE A 120 -20.50 23.03 -28.32
C PHE A 120 -21.86 23.58 -28.81
N ARG A 121 -22.06 24.91 -28.86
CA ARG A 121 -23.35 25.54 -29.20
C ARG A 121 -23.68 25.50 -30.70
N ASP A 122 -22.67 25.52 -31.57
CA ASP A 122 -22.84 25.49 -33.04
C ASP A 122 -22.54 24.11 -33.67
N ALA A 123 -22.62 23.03 -32.90
CA ALA A 123 -22.57 21.68 -33.47
C ALA A 123 -23.79 21.48 -34.40
N PRO A 124 -23.61 21.33 -35.73
CA PRO A 124 -24.73 21.28 -36.66
C PRO A 124 -25.64 20.09 -36.35
N LYS A 125 -26.93 20.15 -36.71
CA LYS A 125 -27.91 19.05 -36.55
C LYS A 125 -27.36 17.66 -36.95
N ASN A 126 -26.41 17.62 -37.88
CA ASN A 126 -25.66 16.43 -38.30
C ASN A 126 -24.86 15.74 -37.18
N VAL A 127 -24.34 16.49 -36.20
CA VAL A 127 -23.59 15.96 -35.05
C VAL A 127 -24.52 15.19 -34.11
N LYS A 128 -25.73 15.70 -33.85
CA LYS A 128 -26.72 14.99 -33.03
C LYS A 128 -27.16 13.67 -33.67
N THR A 129 -27.40 13.69 -34.98
CA THR A 129 -27.70 12.49 -35.76
C THR A 129 -26.54 11.51 -35.72
N TYR A 130 -25.31 11.98 -35.98
CA TYR A 130 -24.10 11.16 -35.90
C TYR A 130 -23.87 10.54 -34.52
N ILE A 131 -24.09 11.30 -33.44
CA ILE A 131 -23.95 10.80 -32.07
C ILE A 131 -24.96 9.67 -31.81
N ASN A 132 -26.22 9.86 -32.18
CA ASN A 132 -27.27 8.89 -31.87
C ASN A 132 -27.27 7.65 -32.78
N GLU A 133 -26.95 7.84 -34.06
CA GLU A 133 -27.01 6.80 -35.09
C GLU A 133 -25.70 6.06 -35.28
N VAL A 134 -24.55 6.70 -35.02
CA VAL A 134 -23.21 6.11 -35.24
C VAL A 134 -22.47 5.90 -33.91
N TYR A 135 -22.31 6.94 -33.09
CA TYR A 135 -21.48 6.85 -31.88
C TYR A 135 -22.12 6.00 -30.76
N LEU A 136 -23.42 6.17 -30.53
CA LEU A 136 -24.20 5.45 -29.51
C LEU A 136 -24.94 4.23 -30.08
N GLN A 137 -24.60 3.78 -31.29
CA GLN A 137 -25.26 2.62 -31.92
C GLN A 137 -24.98 1.34 -31.13
N ASP A 138 -23.74 1.15 -30.68
CA ASP A 138 -23.24 -0.06 -30.03
C ASP A 138 -23.51 -0.12 -28.51
N VAL A 139 -24.21 0.88 -27.97
CA VAL A 139 -24.65 0.91 -26.56
C VAL A 139 -25.92 0.07 -26.43
N LYS A 140 -25.88 -0.99 -25.61
CA LYS A 140 -26.96 -1.97 -25.49
C LYS A 140 -28.09 -1.46 -24.58
N ASP A 141 -27.74 -0.85 -23.45
CA ASP A 141 -28.73 -0.35 -22.52
C ASP A 141 -29.42 0.92 -23.05
N LYS A 142 -30.75 0.85 -23.21
CA LYS A 142 -31.56 1.96 -23.75
C LYS A 142 -31.55 3.19 -22.85
N ASN A 143 -31.50 3.00 -21.54
CA ASN A 143 -31.45 4.09 -20.56
C ASN A 143 -30.06 4.72 -20.53
N CYS A 144 -28.98 3.93 -20.63
CA CYS A 144 -27.62 4.45 -20.82
C CYS A 144 -27.53 5.28 -22.11
N LYS A 145 -28.01 4.75 -23.24
CA LYS A 145 -28.05 5.47 -24.52
C LYS A 145 -28.83 6.79 -24.43
N ARG A 146 -30.01 6.79 -23.79
CA ARG A 146 -30.81 8.00 -23.56
C ARG A 146 -30.09 9.01 -22.68
N ALA A 147 -29.45 8.56 -21.60
CA ALA A 147 -28.72 9.44 -20.68
C ALA A 147 -27.48 10.06 -21.34
N LEU A 148 -26.72 9.29 -22.12
CA LEU A 148 -25.57 9.80 -22.88
C LEU A 148 -26.00 10.79 -23.98
N SER A 149 -27.08 10.50 -24.71
CA SER A 149 -27.65 11.43 -25.71
C SER A 149 -28.06 12.76 -25.07
N LEU A 150 -28.77 12.69 -23.93
CA LEU A 150 -29.14 13.86 -23.15
C LEU A 150 -27.92 14.65 -22.66
N TRP A 151 -26.86 13.96 -22.23
CA TRP A 151 -25.61 14.59 -21.81
C TRP A 151 -24.96 15.37 -22.94
N PHE A 152 -24.87 14.79 -24.14
CA PHE A 152 -24.36 15.48 -25.33
C PHE A 152 -25.18 16.72 -25.70
N ASP A 153 -26.50 16.67 -25.58
CA ASP A 153 -27.35 17.85 -25.79
C ASP A 153 -27.08 18.93 -24.71
N SER A 154 -26.95 18.49 -23.46
CA SER A 154 -26.88 19.37 -22.29
C SER A 154 -25.52 20.03 -22.10
N ILE A 155 -24.43 19.44 -22.59
CA ILE A 155 -23.08 20.03 -22.51
C ILE A 155 -22.93 21.29 -23.37
N THR A 156 -23.85 21.53 -24.31
CA THR A 156 -23.84 22.73 -25.16
C THR A 156 -24.27 24.00 -24.43
N ASN A 157 -25.00 23.87 -23.31
CA ASN A 157 -25.51 24.99 -22.50
C ASN A 157 -25.13 24.84 -21.01
N PRO A 158 -23.88 25.16 -20.62
CA PRO A 158 -23.36 24.98 -19.26
C PRO A 158 -24.14 25.66 -18.15
N GLY A 159 -24.64 26.87 -18.43
CA GLY A 159 -25.27 27.72 -17.41
C GLY A 159 -26.50 27.09 -16.77
N GLU A 160 -27.27 26.35 -17.55
CA GLU A 160 -28.52 25.71 -17.11
C GLU A 160 -28.30 24.23 -16.73
N ASN A 161 -27.31 23.56 -17.34
CA ASN A 161 -27.07 22.12 -17.18
C ASN A 161 -25.75 21.82 -16.46
N THR A 162 -25.62 22.30 -15.22
CA THR A 162 -24.39 22.10 -14.41
C THR A 162 -24.01 20.63 -14.19
N TRP A 163 -24.99 19.71 -14.19
CA TRP A 163 -24.75 18.28 -14.06
C TRP A 163 -23.96 17.71 -15.24
N ALA A 164 -24.19 18.20 -16.46
CA ALA A 164 -23.55 17.71 -17.67
C ALA A 164 -22.07 18.09 -17.71
N PHE A 165 -21.76 19.32 -17.31
CA PHE A 165 -20.39 19.79 -17.14
C PHE A 165 -19.67 19.07 -16.00
N ARG A 166 -20.34 18.79 -14.88
CA ARG A 166 -19.74 18.01 -13.78
C ARG A 166 -19.42 16.57 -14.19
N LEU A 167 -20.24 15.95 -15.03
CA LEU A 167 -19.99 14.60 -15.55
C LEU A 167 -18.75 14.58 -16.46
N PHE A 168 -18.62 15.56 -17.35
CA PHE A 168 -17.41 15.75 -18.16
C PHE A 168 -16.17 16.04 -17.29
N ASP A 169 -16.29 16.96 -16.34
CA ASP A 169 -15.19 17.38 -15.49
C ASP A 169 -14.71 16.28 -14.54
N ALA A 170 -15.62 15.42 -14.08
CA ALA A 170 -15.25 14.27 -13.25
C ALA A 170 -14.48 13.18 -14.03
N SER A 171 -14.60 13.15 -15.36
CA SER A 171 -13.92 12.16 -16.19
C SER A 171 -12.43 12.48 -16.38
N GLY A 172 -11.64 11.44 -16.65
CA GLY A 172 -10.21 11.48 -16.84
C GLY A 172 -9.78 12.33 -18.03
N LYS A 173 -8.68 13.07 -17.86
CA LYS A 173 -8.01 13.81 -18.93
C LYS A 173 -6.53 13.41 -18.98
N PRO A 174 -5.85 13.59 -20.13
CA PRO A 174 -4.41 13.39 -20.22
C PRO A 174 -3.66 14.23 -19.16
N PRO A 175 -2.88 13.62 -18.26
CA PRO A 175 -2.06 14.33 -17.30
C PRO A 175 -0.79 14.83 -17.99
N THR A 176 -0.07 15.71 -17.29
CA THR A 176 1.30 16.06 -17.66
C THR A 176 2.22 14.85 -17.52
N ASN A 177 3.36 14.86 -18.22
CA ASN A 177 4.40 13.83 -18.11
C ASN A 177 4.08 12.47 -18.78
N LEU A 178 3.29 12.48 -19.87
CA LEU A 178 2.95 11.26 -20.62
C LEU A 178 4.19 10.49 -21.11
N LEU A 179 5.25 11.20 -21.50
CA LEU A 179 6.52 10.60 -21.94
C LEU A 179 7.28 9.92 -20.80
N ALA A 180 7.02 10.24 -19.53
CA ALA A 180 7.57 9.52 -18.37
C ALA A 180 6.68 8.35 -17.92
N ALA A 181 5.89 7.79 -18.85
CA ALA A 181 4.91 6.73 -18.61
C ALA A 181 3.77 7.10 -17.64
N ASN A 182 3.39 8.38 -17.56
CA ASN A 182 2.18 8.79 -16.82
C ASN A 182 0.91 8.50 -17.63
N THR A 183 0.50 7.23 -17.67
CA THR A 183 -0.64 6.76 -18.46
C THR A 183 -1.94 6.64 -17.67
N ASN A 184 -1.95 7.04 -16.39
CA ASN A 184 -3.13 6.93 -15.52
C ASN A 184 -3.99 8.20 -15.54
N TRP A 185 -5.13 8.14 -16.22
CA TRP A 185 -6.06 9.26 -16.42
C TRP A 185 -7.27 9.06 -15.54
N LEU A 186 -7.09 9.03 -14.22
CA LEU A 186 -8.13 8.60 -13.26
C LEU A 186 -9.33 9.57 -13.17
N GLY A 187 -9.18 10.85 -13.53
CA GLY A 187 -10.24 11.83 -13.30
C GLY A 187 -10.52 12.05 -11.81
N ASN A 188 -11.70 12.56 -11.46
CA ASN A 188 -12.08 12.84 -10.08
C ASN A 188 -13.25 11.96 -9.62
N TRP A 189 -12.90 10.90 -8.88
CA TRP A 189 -13.84 9.92 -8.34
C TRP A 189 -14.94 10.57 -7.45
N ASN A 190 -14.57 11.46 -6.51
CA ASN A 190 -15.54 12.10 -5.63
C ASN A 190 -16.51 13.02 -6.38
N SER A 191 -16.02 13.74 -7.39
CA SER A 191 -16.85 14.62 -8.20
C SER A 191 -17.87 13.82 -9.01
N CYS A 192 -17.51 12.63 -9.50
CA CYS A 192 -18.42 11.76 -10.23
C CYS A 192 -19.63 11.36 -9.38
N HIS A 193 -19.40 10.92 -8.14
CA HIS A 193 -20.46 10.53 -7.20
C HIS A 193 -21.38 11.69 -6.77
N LYS A 194 -20.95 12.94 -6.97
CA LYS A 194 -21.77 14.13 -6.72
C LYS A 194 -22.69 14.48 -7.90
N VAL A 195 -22.51 13.87 -9.07
CA VAL A 195 -23.37 14.09 -10.23
C VAL A 195 -24.72 13.43 -9.99
N LYS A 196 -25.78 14.22 -10.10
CA LYS A 196 -27.17 13.78 -10.04
C LYS A 196 -27.94 14.52 -11.12
N TYR A 197 -28.69 13.79 -11.92
CA TYR A 197 -29.66 14.34 -12.84
C TYR A 197 -31.06 14.05 -12.32
N LEU A 198 -31.82 15.11 -12.10
CA LEU A 198 -33.21 15.07 -11.67
C LEU A 198 -34.02 15.84 -12.70
N ASN A 199 -34.96 15.15 -13.35
CA ASN A 199 -35.95 15.81 -14.18
C ASN A 199 -37.27 15.85 -13.42
N GLU A 200 -37.71 17.04 -13.01
CA GLU A 200 -38.97 17.21 -12.26
C GLU A 200 -40.20 16.81 -13.09
N SER A 201 -40.07 16.78 -14.41
CA SER A 201 -41.16 16.49 -15.35
C SER A 201 -41.26 15.01 -15.76
N SER A 202 -40.27 14.17 -15.41
CA SER A 202 -40.25 12.76 -15.81
C SER A 202 -39.62 11.87 -14.74
N GLU A 203 -40.05 10.62 -14.58
CA GLU A 203 -39.41 9.65 -13.66
C GLU A 203 -37.96 9.29 -14.04
N PHE A 204 -37.42 9.84 -15.14
CA PHE A 204 -36.05 9.58 -15.58
C PHE A 204 -35.03 10.34 -14.73
N GLN A 205 -34.39 9.63 -13.81
CA GLN A 205 -33.36 10.14 -12.90
C GLN A 205 -32.15 9.19 -12.91
N PHE A 206 -30.95 9.75 -12.80
CA PHE A 206 -29.72 8.96 -12.71
C PHE A 206 -28.66 9.65 -11.87
N LYS A 207 -27.71 8.85 -11.37
CA LYS A 207 -26.52 9.32 -10.67
C LYS A 207 -25.26 9.04 -11.48
N GLY A 208 -24.20 9.78 -11.19
CA GLY A 208 -22.88 9.46 -11.72
C GLY A 208 -22.34 8.18 -11.10
N ARG A 209 -21.77 7.31 -11.95
CA ARG A 209 -21.07 6.08 -11.62
C ARG A 209 -19.68 6.13 -12.24
N TYR A 210 -18.69 5.77 -11.44
CA TYR A 210 -17.31 5.78 -11.88
C TYR A 210 -16.93 4.45 -12.52
N CYS A 211 -16.29 4.49 -13.69
CA CYS A 211 -15.76 3.32 -14.40
C CYS A 211 -14.32 3.54 -14.81
N ARG A 212 -13.53 2.47 -14.89
CA ARG A 212 -12.17 2.51 -15.43
C ARG A 212 -12.06 1.65 -16.67
N ALA A 213 -11.39 2.17 -17.69
CA ALA A 213 -11.17 1.48 -18.96
C ALA A 213 -9.67 1.44 -19.26
N LYS A 214 -9.10 0.24 -19.41
CA LYS A 214 -7.69 0.03 -19.74
C LYS A 214 -7.53 -0.02 -21.27
N VAL A 215 -7.06 1.07 -21.86
CA VAL A 215 -6.83 1.20 -23.30
C VAL A 215 -5.38 0.86 -23.61
N ARG A 216 -5.12 -0.30 -24.21
CA ARG A 216 -3.74 -0.73 -24.54
C ARG A 216 -3.23 0.00 -25.78
N ALA A 217 -2.06 0.63 -25.67
CA ALA A 217 -1.36 1.22 -26.81
C ALA A 217 -0.31 0.27 -27.40
N GLN A 218 0.09 0.53 -28.64
CA GLN A 218 1.22 -0.16 -29.26
C GLN A 218 2.53 0.17 -28.52
N PRO A 219 3.42 -0.82 -28.31
CA PRO A 219 4.71 -0.62 -27.63
C PRO A 219 5.62 0.43 -28.30
N SER A 220 5.42 0.74 -29.58
CA SER A 220 6.13 1.80 -30.30
C SER A 220 5.92 3.20 -29.72
N LEU A 221 4.87 3.43 -28.92
CA LEU A 221 4.69 4.71 -28.21
C LEU A 221 5.70 4.88 -27.06
N LEU A 222 6.18 3.77 -26.46
CA LEU A 222 7.20 3.80 -25.41
C LEU A 222 8.60 4.10 -25.94
N SER A 223 8.91 3.78 -27.20
CA SER A 223 10.23 4.11 -27.76
C SER A 223 10.44 5.62 -27.94
N LEU A 224 9.35 6.41 -28.04
CA LEU A 224 9.39 7.88 -28.06
C LEU A 224 9.77 8.48 -26.70
N ALA A 225 9.61 7.74 -25.60
CA ALA A 225 9.94 8.20 -24.25
C ALA A 225 11.44 8.25 -23.97
N GLY A 226 12.28 7.60 -24.80
CA GLY A 226 13.75 7.63 -24.66
C GLY A 226 14.32 6.97 -23.39
N GLY A 227 13.49 6.56 -22.43
CA GLY A 227 13.89 5.94 -21.17
C GLY A 227 14.21 4.45 -21.32
N SER A 228 15.20 3.96 -20.55
CA SER A 228 15.50 2.53 -20.46
C SER A 228 14.42 1.81 -19.66
N LEU A 229 13.69 0.91 -20.30
CA LEU A 229 12.71 0.01 -19.66
C LEU A 229 13.36 -1.12 -18.86
N GLU A 230 14.70 -1.19 -18.83
CA GLU A 230 15.42 -2.18 -18.03
C GLU A 230 15.09 -1.99 -16.55
N GLY A 231 14.68 -3.06 -15.87
CA GLY A 231 14.31 -3.02 -14.46
C GLY A 231 12.84 -2.79 -14.16
N PHE A 232 11.97 -2.61 -15.17
CA PHE A 232 10.53 -2.65 -14.95
C PHE A 232 10.09 -4.04 -14.44
N PRO A 233 9.34 -4.14 -13.33
CA PRO A 233 8.99 -5.43 -12.71
C PRO A 233 7.89 -6.22 -13.44
N GLY A 234 7.28 -5.65 -14.49
CA GLY A 234 6.15 -6.24 -15.21
C GLY A 234 6.39 -6.43 -16.71
N ASN A 235 5.29 -6.70 -17.44
CA ASN A 235 5.34 -6.73 -18.91
C ASN A 235 5.43 -5.30 -19.47
N PRO A 236 6.45 -4.94 -20.26
CA PRO A 236 6.59 -3.60 -20.84
C PRO A 236 5.35 -3.05 -21.57
N GLU A 237 4.53 -3.94 -22.14
CA GLU A 237 3.27 -3.57 -22.80
C GLU A 237 2.25 -2.94 -21.84
N GLU A 238 2.33 -3.22 -20.54
CA GLU A 238 1.43 -2.62 -19.55
C GLU A 238 1.72 -1.16 -19.26
N LEU A 239 2.97 -0.71 -19.42
CA LEU A 239 3.31 0.72 -19.36
C LEU A 239 2.73 1.50 -20.53
N ALA A 240 2.41 0.82 -21.64
CA ALA A 240 1.77 1.43 -22.81
C ALA A 240 0.26 1.62 -22.61
N ALA A 241 -0.32 0.98 -21.60
CA ALA A 241 -1.76 1.01 -21.39
C ALA A 241 -2.18 2.29 -20.68
N ILE A 242 -3.16 2.99 -21.25
CA ILE A 242 -3.83 4.14 -20.66
C ILE A 242 -4.95 3.64 -19.76
N ASP A 243 -4.89 3.99 -18.49
CA ASP A 243 -5.96 3.69 -17.52
C ASP A 243 -6.90 4.89 -17.42
N LEU A 244 -8.02 4.82 -18.13
CA LEU A 244 -8.96 5.93 -18.27
C LEU A 244 -10.11 5.80 -17.27
N GLY A 245 -10.17 6.71 -16.30
CA GLY A 245 -11.34 6.90 -15.44
C GLY A 245 -12.44 7.68 -16.15
N LEU A 246 -13.66 7.18 -16.15
CA LEU A 246 -14.83 7.78 -16.78
C LEU A 246 -15.94 7.93 -15.75
N CYS A 247 -16.60 9.09 -15.77
CA CYS A 247 -17.85 9.28 -15.06
C CYS A 247 -19.01 9.09 -16.04
N VAL A 248 -19.83 8.07 -15.82
CA VAL A 248 -20.95 7.72 -16.67
C VAL A 248 -22.25 7.66 -15.86
N PRO A 249 -23.43 7.71 -16.49
CA PRO A 249 -24.69 7.42 -15.80
C PRO A 249 -24.68 6.01 -15.18
N ASP A 250 -25.34 5.85 -14.03
CA ASP A 250 -25.45 4.57 -13.30
C ASP A 250 -26.10 3.43 -14.10
N PHE A 251 -26.93 3.75 -15.09
CA PHE A 251 -27.48 2.80 -16.06
C PHE A 251 -26.43 2.14 -16.96
N CYS A 252 -25.26 2.76 -17.18
CA CYS A 252 -24.26 2.24 -18.09
C CYS A 252 -23.48 1.08 -17.43
N GLY A 253 -23.48 -0.08 -18.11
CA GLY A 253 -22.69 -1.25 -17.70
C GLY A 253 -21.28 -1.27 -18.31
N ASN A 254 -20.49 -2.29 -17.96
CA ASN A 254 -19.12 -2.46 -18.48
C ASN A 254 -19.10 -2.54 -20.02
N GLU A 255 -20.06 -3.27 -20.62
CA GLU A 255 -20.18 -3.43 -22.07
C GLU A 255 -20.49 -2.08 -22.77
N ASP A 256 -21.42 -1.31 -22.22
CA ASP A 256 -21.80 -0.01 -22.78
C ASP A 256 -20.63 0.97 -22.77
N VAL A 257 -19.90 1.01 -21.65
CA VAL A 257 -18.71 1.86 -21.51
C VAL A 257 -17.60 1.41 -22.45
N ALA A 258 -17.39 0.10 -22.63
CA ALA A 258 -16.42 -0.42 -23.60
C ALA A 258 -16.76 0.03 -25.04
N SER A 259 -18.03 -0.02 -25.43
CA SER A 259 -18.50 0.50 -26.73
C SER A 259 -18.21 2.00 -26.89
N VAL A 260 -18.53 2.80 -25.87
CA VAL A 260 -18.29 4.26 -25.88
C VAL A 260 -16.81 4.58 -26.05
N VAL A 261 -15.92 3.90 -25.32
CA VAL A 261 -14.48 4.14 -25.43
C VAL A 261 -13.92 3.69 -26.77
N ASN A 262 -14.33 2.52 -27.27
CA ASN A 262 -13.90 2.03 -28.58
C ASN A 262 -14.33 2.99 -29.71
N ASN A 263 -15.56 3.50 -29.65
CA ASN A 263 -16.04 4.48 -30.62
C ASN A 263 -15.28 5.80 -30.50
N THR A 264 -14.91 6.23 -29.30
CA THR A 264 -14.04 7.40 -29.09
C THR A 264 -12.65 7.21 -29.73
N VAL A 265 -12.03 6.05 -29.52
CA VAL A 265 -10.72 5.70 -30.09
C VAL A 265 -10.76 5.68 -31.62
N ARG A 266 -11.85 5.18 -32.20
CA ARG A 266 -12.10 5.21 -33.65
C ARG A 266 -12.27 6.63 -34.20
N LEU A 267 -13.05 7.47 -33.51
CA LEU A 267 -13.27 8.87 -33.89
C LEU A 267 -11.98 9.69 -33.90
N LEU A 268 -11.14 9.49 -32.89
CA LEU A 268 -9.84 10.16 -32.79
C LEU A 268 -8.82 9.60 -33.79
N THR A 269 -9.19 8.63 -34.63
CA THR A 269 -8.34 7.94 -35.63
C THR A 269 -7.09 7.26 -35.06
N ILE A 270 -6.98 7.15 -33.74
CA ILE A 270 -5.86 6.48 -33.04
C ILE A 270 -6.07 4.97 -32.86
N HIS A 271 -7.10 4.39 -33.48
CA HIS A 271 -7.36 2.94 -33.48
C HIS A 271 -6.21 2.09 -34.01
N GLN A 272 -5.31 2.67 -34.82
CA GLN A 272 -4.09 2.01 -35.28
C GLN A 272 -3.04 1.92 -34.16
N LEU A 273 -3.04 2.85 -33.21
CA LEU A 273 -2.08 2.96 -32.12
C LEU A 273 -2.61 2.41 -30.80
N THR A 274 -3.93 2.31 -30.64
CA THR A 274 -4.60 1.88 -29.40
C THR A 274 -5.81 1.03 -29.72
N ASN A 275 -6.05 -0.04 -28.96
CA ASN A 275 -7.24 -0.85 -29.16
C ASN A 275 -7.73 -1.46 -27.83
N ILE A 276 -9.04 -1.44 -27.59
CA ILE A 276 -9.68 -2.24 -26.56
C ILE A 276 -10.02 -3.59 -27.21
N ARG A 277 -9.25 -4.63 -26.88
CA ARG A 277 -9.45 -5.96 -27.47
C ARG A 277 -10.55 -6.75 -26.76
N HIS A 278 -10.83 -6.45 -25.48
CA HIS A 278 -11.75 -7.24 -24.65
C HIS A 278 -12.65 -6.37 -23.77
N VAL A 279 -13.91 -6.79 -23.59
CA VAL A 279 -14.87 -6.18 -22.64
C VAL A 279 -14.32 -6.16 -21.21
N ASP A 280 -13.48 -7.14 -20.87
CA ASP A 280 -12.84 -7.30 -19.56
C ASP A 280 -11.83 -6.18 -19.22
N ASP A 281 -11.47 -5.33 -20.17
CA ASP A 281 -10.62 -4.16 -19.92
C ASP A 281 -11.40 -2.99 -19.30
N VAL A 282 -12.73 -3.10 -19.11
CA VAL A 282 -13.59 -2.08 -18.49
C VAL A 282 -14.21 -2.57 -17.19
N LEU A 283 -14.05 -1.76 -16.15
CA LEU A 283 -14.42 -2.06 -14.78
C LEU A 283 -15.21 -0.90 -14.18
N CYS A 284 -16.53 -1.03 -14.15
CA CYS A 284 -17.40 -0.08 -13.45
C CYS A 284 -17.53 -0.41 -11.97
N GLU A 285 -17.54 0.63 -11.14
CA GLU A 285 -17.71 0.50 -9.70
C GLU A 285 -19.01 -0.26 -9.40
N SER A 286 -18.91 -1.35 -8.65
CA SER A 286 -20.04 -2.08 -8.09
C SER A 286 -19.85 -2.13 -6.58
N PRO A 287 -20.88 -1.79 -5.79
CA PRO A 287 -20.78 -1.91 -4.34
C PRO A 287 -20.50 -3.36 -3.98
N ALA A 288 -19.49 -3.60 -3.14
CA ALA A 288 -19.23 -4.93 -2.60
C ALA A 288 -20.34 -5.28 -1.62
N GLU A 289 -21.20 -6.23 -2.00
CA GLU A 289 -22.24 -6.73 -1.11
C GLU A 289 -21.62 -7.59 -0.01
N PRO A 290 -21.96 -7.36 1.26
CA PRO A 290 -21.43 -8.13 2.37
C PRO A 290 -21.92 -9.57 2.30
N ASP A 291 -20.98 -10.51 2.32
CA ASP A 291 -21.25 -11.95 2.31
C ASP A 291 -21.30 -12.55 3.73
N ALA A 292 -21.66 -13.83 3.85
CA ALA A 292 -21.70 -14.50 5.15
C ALA A 292 -20.32 -14.50 5.90
N PRO A 293 -19.19 -14.76 5.22
CA PRO A 293 -17.86 -14.62 5.82
C PRO A 293 -17.52 -13.22 6.36
N TYR A 294 -17.98 -12.14 5.72
CA TYR A 294 -17.85 -10.78 6.24
C TYR A 294 -18.51 -10.64 7.61
N TYR A 295 -19.79 -11.00 7.72
CA TYR A 295 -20.52 -10.89 9.00
C TYR A 295 -19.91 -11.78 10.08
N PHE A 296 -19.51 -13.01 9.74
CA PHE A 296 -18.83 -13.91 10.66
C PHE A 296 -17.54 -13.28 11.22
N THR A 297 -16.70 -12.73 10.34
CA THR A 297 -15.43 -12.10 10.71
C THR A 297 -15.67 -10.88 11.60
N LEU A 298 -16.65 -10.04 11.25
CA LEU A 298 -16.98 -8.84 12.02
C LEU A 298 -17.49 -9.18 13.43
N VAL A 299 -18.38 -10.17 13.55
CA VAL A 299 -18.89 -10.64 14.86
C VAL A 299 -17.76 -11.19 15.71
N LEU A 300 -16.88 -12.00 15.13
CA LEU A 300 -15.74 -12.58 15.84
C LEU A 300 -14.79 -11.52 16.39
N ILE A 301 -14.40 -10.53 15.56
CA ILE A 301 -13.56 -9.42 16.00
C ILE A 301 -14.26 -8.62 17.10
N THR A 302 -15.55 -8.32 16.92
CA THR A 302 -16.34 -7.56 17.91
C THR A 302 -16.39 -8.27 19.26
N ILE A 303 -16.60 -9.59 19.29
CA ILE A 303 -16.59 -10.38 20.53
C ILE A 303 -15.23 -10.28 21.24
N LEU A 304 -14.13 -10.47 20.51
CA LEU A 304 -12.78 -10.39 21.09
C LEU A 304 -12.49 -8.98 21.63
N THR A 305 -12.87 -7.93 20.90
CA THR A 305 -12.73 -6.54 21.34
C THR A 305 -13.55 -6.27 22.60
N VAL A 306 -14.80 -6.73 22.67
CA VAL A 306 -15.65 -6.58 23.86
C VAL A 306 -15.04 -7.30 25.07
N ILE A 307 -14.51 -8.51 24.89
CA ILE A 307 -13.82 -9.25 25.97
C ILE A 307 -12.64 -8.43 26.52
N VAL A 308 -11.81 -7.86 25.65
CA VAL A 308 -10.67 -7.02 26.06
C VAL A 308 -11.14 -5.75 26.76
N ILE A 309 -12.19 -5.09 26.26
CA ILE A 309 -12.74 -3.88 26.89
C ILE A 309 -13.27 -4.21 28.29
N LEU A 310 -14.08 -5.25 28.45
CA LEU A 310 -14.62 -5.68 29.75
C LEU A 310 -13.49 -6.07 30.72
N ALA A 311 -12.47 -6.79 30.24
CA ALA A 311 -11.30 -7.14 31.03
C ALA A 311 -10.50 -5.90 31.47
N THR A 312 -10.37 -4.91 30.60
CA THR A 312 -9.69 -3.63 30.88
C THR A 312 -10.47 -2.80 31.89
N LEU A 313 -11.80 -2.70 31.73
CA LEU A 313 -12.67 -2.03 32.69
C LEU A 313 -12.60 -2.70 34.06
N TYR A 314 -12.59 -4.04 34.11
CA TYR A 314 -12.41 -4.80 35.35
C TYR A 314 -11.06 -4.52 36.01
N ASP A 315 -9.96 -4.53 35.26
CA ASP A 315 -8.61 -4.25 35.77
C ASP A 315 -8.48 -2.81 36.31
N CYS A 316 -8.99 -1.83 35.56
CA CYS A 316 -9.06 -0.44 35.99
C CYS A 316 -9.90 -0.29 37.27
N PHE A 317 -11.11 -0.85 37.29
CA PHE A 317 -11.99 -0.82 38.47
C PHE A 317 -11.32 -1.48 39.68
N PHE A 318 -10.74 -2.67 39.49
CA PHE A 318 -10.07 -3.40 40.56
C PHE A 318 -8.93 -2.58 41.16
N ARG A 319 -8.07 -1.98 40.32
CA ARG A 319 -6.96 -1.14 40.81
C ARG A 319 -7.46 0.15 41.46
N VAL A 320 -8.44 0.83 40.90
CA VAL A 320 -8.97 2.10 41.46
C VAL A 320 -9.68 1.87 42.81
N VAL A 321 -10.47 0.81 42.92
CA VAL A 321 -11.26 0.53 44.12
C VAL A 321 -10.45 -0.13 45.22
N LEU A 322 -9.45 -0.96 44.89
CA LEU A 322 -8.68 -1.72 45.89
C LEU A 322 -7.27 -1.18 46.18
N ASN A 323 -6.65 -0.33 45.35
CA ASN A 323 -5.39 0.36 45.73
C ASN A 323 -5.58 1.56 46.66
N LYS A 324 -6.81 1.92 47.05
CA LYS A 324 -6.98 2.85 48.17
C LYS A 324 -6.71 2.08 49.47
N PRO A 325 -5.70 2.46 50.29
CA PRO A 325 -5.77 2.11 51.70
C PRO A 325 -7.11 2.62 52.23
N TYR A 326 -7.74 1.86 53.12
CA TYR A 326 -8.92 2.27 53.85
C TYR A 326 -8.64 3.59 54.59
N ALA A 327 -8.81 4.71 53.92
CA ALA A 327 -8.87 6.04 54.47
C ALA A 327 -9.78 6.83 53.53
N THR A 328 -10.91 7.27 54.10
CA THR A 328 -11.86 8.25 53.58
C THR A 328 -12.63 7.91 52.29
N ILE A 329 -13.53 6.92 52.41
CA ILE A 329 -14.81 6.93 51.67
C ILE A 329 -15.75 7.84 52.47
N SER A 330 -15.71 9.15 52.22
CA SER A 330 -16.82 10.03 52.64
C SER A 330 -17.15 11.14 51.66
N THR A 331 -16.33 11.41 50.63
CA THR A 331 -16.70 12.39 49.60
C THR A 331 -16.04 12.06 48.27
N LEU A 332 -16.81 11.59 47.28
CA LEU A 332 -16.37 11.64 45.89
C LEU A 332 -17.59 11.85 44.99
N SER A 333 -17.75 13.10 44.56
CA SER A 333 -18.68 13.50 43.50
C SER A 333 -18.17 13.02 42.13
N ILE A 334 -19.11 12.84 41.21
CA ILE A 334 -18.94 12.29 39.85
C ILE A 334 -17.99 13.12 38.96
N GLN A 335 -17.57 14.32 39.38
CA GLN A 335 -16.79 15.25 38.55
C GLN A 335 -15.30 14.90 38.36
N ASN A 336 -14.74 13.92 39.07
CA ASN A 336 -13.29 13.63 39.02
C ASN A 336 -12.88 12.38 38.24
N ILE A 337 -13.63 11.99 37.20
CA ILE A 337 -13.27 10.85 36.34
C ILE A 337 -12.09 11.19 35.40
N HIS A 338 -11.94 12.46 34.98
CA HIS A 338 -10.88 12.88 34.06
C HIS A 338 -9.47 12.96 34.67
N THR A 339 -9.35 13.14 35.99
CA THR A 339 -8.06 13.29 36.68
C THR A 339 -7.45 11.97 37.16
N LEU A 340 -8.19 10.84 37.07
CA LEU A 340 -7.82 9.55 37.67
C LEU A 340 -6.85 8.68 36.85
N CYS A 341 -6.63 8.98 35.56
CA CYS A 341 -5.70 8.21 34.72
C CYS A 341 -4.22 8.66 34.81
N ASN A 342 -3.91 9.79 35.48
CA ASN A 342 -2.59 10.43 35.38
C ASN A 342 -1.62 10.20 36.55
N PHE A 343 -1.86 9.26 37.47
CA PHE A 343 -0.90 8.97 38.54
C PHE A 343 -0.32 7.56 38.46
N ALA A 344 0.89 7.48 37.89
CA ALA A 344 1.79 6.34 38.01
C ALA A 344 2.78 6.61 39.16
N SER A 345 2.89 5.69 40.13
CA SER A 345 4.16 5.25 40.73
C SER A 345 3.94 4.42 42.00
N SER A 346 3.85 3.08 41.85
CA SER A 346 4.48 2.18 42.82
C SER A 346 4.64 0.79 42.21
N HIS A 347 5.88 0.33 42.18
CA HIS A 347 6.33 -0.94 41.64
C HIS A 347 6.05 -2.09 42.64
N GLU A 348 4.81 -2.28 43.08
CA GLU A 348 4.46 -3.47 43.88
C GLU A 348 3.82 -4.55 43.01
N GLN A 349 4.30 -5.79 43.18
CA GLN A 349 3.85 -6.94 42.40
C GLN A 349 2.34 -7.19 42.64
N PRO A 350 1.52 -7.34 41.58
CA PRO A 350 0.06 -7.56 41.69
C PRO A 350 -0.35 -8.74 42.58
N GLN A 351 0.51 -9.76 42.70
CA GLN A 351 0.29 -10.93 43.54
C GLN A 351 0.28 -10.62 45.05
N ALA A 352 1.12 -9.68 45.51
CA ALA A 352 1.21 -9.32 46.93
C ALA A 352 -0.03 -8.51 47.36
N ILE A 353 -0.49 -7.58 46.51
CA ILE A 353 -1.68 -6.75 46.73
C ILE A 353 -2.94 -7.64 46.72
N PHE A 354 -3.10 -8.52 45.73
CA PHE A 354 -4.24 -9.45 45.67
C PHE A 354 -4.34 -10.35 46.92
N HIS A 355 -3.23 -10.93 47.38
CA HIS A 355 -3.21 -11.74 48.59
C HIS A 355 -3.49 -10.95 49.88
N LYS A 356 -3.12 -9.67 49.95
CA LYS A 356 -3.40 -8.78 51.09
C LYS A 356 -4.89 -8.42 51.18
N HIS A 357 -5.54 -8.14 50.05
CA HIS A 357 -6.97 -7.80 50.00
C HIS A 357 -7.91 -9.01 50.08
N LEU A 358 -7.46 -10.20 49.67
CA LEU A 358 -8.26 -11.42 49.87
C LEU A 358 -8.48 -11.75 51.35
N ARG A 359 -7.52 -11.41 52.22
CA ARG A 359 -7.66 -11.61 53.67
C ARG A 359 -8.74 -10.71 54.27
N SER A 360 -8.90 -9.48 53.78
CA SER A 360 -9.94 -8.56 54.28
C SER A 360 -11.34 -8.95 53.78
N TYR A 361 -11.48 -9.39 52.54
CA TYR A 361 -12.75 -9.92 52.00
C TYR A 361 -13.19 -11.23 52.68
N GLN A 362 -12.24 -12.11 53.01
CA GLN A 362 -12.50 -13.37 53.73
C GLN A 362 -13.06 -13.15 55.14
N TYR A 363 -12.70 -12.03 55.80
CA TYR A 363 -13.21 -11.66 57.12
C TYR A 363 -14.69 -11.24 57.06
N GLN A 364 -15.07 -10.43 56.06
CA GLN A 364 -16.45 -9.97 55.89
C GLN A 364 -17.42 -11.06 55.41
N PHE A 365 -16.97 -12.00 54.56
CA PHE A 365 -17.82 -13.09 54.08
C PHE A 365 -18.14 -14.14 55.17
N SER A 366 -17.19 -14.38 56.08
CA SER A 366 -17.41 -15.22 57.27
C SER A 366 -18.56 -14.70 58.15
N ASN A 367 -18.68 -13.39 58.30
CA ASN A 367 -19.76 -12.76 59.08
C ASN A 367 -21.12 -12.82 58.37
N ARG A 368 -21.18 -12.84 57.04
CA ARG A 368 -22.46 -12.99 56.30
C ARG A 368 -23.04 -14.40 56.35
N LEU A 369 -22.20 -15.42 56.45
CA LEU A 369 -22.67 -16.81 56.60
C LEU A 369 -23.31 -17.09 57.97
N GLN A 370 -22.97 -16.31 59.00
CA GLN A 370 -23.68 -16.35 60.28
C GLN A 370 -25.12 -15.82 60.19
N LEU A 371 -25.43 -14.95 59.22
CA LEU A 371 -26.77 -14.38 59.02
C LEU A 371 -27.76 -15.33 58.31
N HIS A 372 -27.29 -16.41 57.67
CA HIS A 372 -28.12 -17.29 56.83
C HIS A 372 -28.61 -18.60 57.51
N GLY A 373 -28.48 -18.76 58.83
CA GLY A 373 -29.24 -19.77 59.58
C GLY A 373 -28.97 -21.25 59.26
N ILE A 374 -27.87 -21.59 58.60
CA ILE A 374 -27.53 -22.99 58.28
C ILE A 374 -26.93 -23.67 59.53
N SER A 375 -27.65 -24.62 60.14
CA SER A 375 -27.16 -25.43 61.26
C SER A 375 -26.29 -26.58 60.77
N TYR A 376 -25.06 -26.68 61.29
CA TYR A 376 -24.11 -27.76 60.98
C TYR A 376 -24.06 -28.77 62.16
N PRO A 377 -23.95 -30.09 61.90
CA PRO A 377 -23.99 -31.11 62.95
C PRO A 377 -22.76 -31.08 63.88
N SER A 378 -21.61 -30.59 63.41
CA SER A 378 -20.39 -30.43 64.21
C SER A 378 -19.53 -29.23 63.76
N GLU A 379 -18.75 -28.69 64.68
CA GLU A 379 -17.85 -27.55 64.41
C GLU A 379 -16.70 -27.91 63.44
N ALA A 380 -16.27 -29.17 63.46
CA ALA A 380 -15.27 -29.74 62.53
C ALA A 380 -15.79 -29.85 61.09
N GLU A 381 -17.06 -30.24 60.92
CA GLU A 381 -17.70 -30.34 59.60
C GLU A 381 -18.00 -28.96 59.01
N ARG A 382 -18.46 -28.01 59.85
CA ARG A 382 -18.60 -26.60 59.49
C ARG A 382 -17.26 -26.01 59.01
N THR A 383 -16.17 -26.26 59.74
CA THR A 383 -14.84 -25.75 59.35
C THR A 383 -14.27 -26.41 58.10
N ASN A 384 -14.53 -27.70 57.86
CA ASN A 384 -14.09 -28.41 56.65
C ASN A 384 -14.89 -28.00 55.41
N VAL A 385 -16.22 -27.85 55.50
CA VAL A 385 -17.06 -27.35 54.40
C VAL A 385 -16.72 -25.88 54.08
N LEU A 386 -16.52 -25.04 55.11
CA LEU A 386 -16.06 -23.67 54.92
C LEU A 386 -14.66 -23.62 54.33
N LYS A 387 -13.70 -24.44 54.76
CA LYS A 387 -12.34 -24.51 54.17
C LYS A 387 -12.38 -24.99 52.71
N SER A 388 -13.14 -26.02 52.40
CA SER A 388 -13.28 -26.58 51.05
C SER A 388 -13.94 -25.59 50.10
N ARG A 389 -15.08 -24.99 50.48
CA ARG A 389 -15.76 -23.94 49.69
C ARG A 389 -14.95 -22.65 49.61
N LYS A 390 -14.24 -22.25 50.67
CA LYS A 390 -13.28 -21.12 50.68
C LYS A 390 -12.12 -21.40 49.73
N HIS A 391 -11.61 -22.63 49.69
CA HIS A 391 -10.52 -22.98 48.78
C HIS A 391 -11.01 -22.97 47.32
N TRP A 392 -12.17 -23.56 47.04
CA TRP A 392 -12.77 -23.61 45.71
C TRP A 392 -13.20 -22.22 45.18
N TYR A 393 -13.93 -21.43 45.98
CA TYR A 393 -14.40 -20.08 45.64
C TYR A 393 -13.23 -19.10 45.45
N ASN A 394 -12.21 -19.14 46.33
CA ASN A 394 -11.01 -18.32 46.16
C ASN A 394 -10.15 -18.77 44.98
N HIS A 395 -10.14 -20.07 44.64
CA HIS A 395 -9.37 -20.56 43.50
C HIS A 395 -10.00 -20.17 42.16
N ILE A 396 -11.34 -20.24 42.04
CA ILE A 396 -12.06 -19.84 40.83
C ILE A 396 -11.99 -18.33 40.64
N ILE A 397 -12.29 -17.54 41.68
CA ILE A 397 -12.23 -16.08 41.59
C ILE A 397 -10.81 -15.59 41.36
N TYR A 398 -9.81 -16.22 41.98
CA TYR A 398 -8.40 -15.90 41.68
C TYR A 398 -8.02 -16.20 40.24
N LYS A 399 -8.44 -17.36 39.70
CA LYS A 399 -8.21 -17.69 38.29
C LYS A 399 -8.91 -16.71 37.36
N PHE A 400 -10.18 -16.38 37.62
CA PHE A 400 -10.92 -15.39 36.85
C PHE A 400 -10.24 -14.02 36.89
N HIS A 401 -9.86 -13.56 38.09
CA HIS A 401 -9.13 -12.31 38.29
C HIS A 401 -7.80 -12.30 37.52
N GLN A 402 -7.04 -13.39 37.58
CA GLN A 402 -5.78 -13.53 36.86
C GLN A 402 -5.99 -13.48 35.34
N ILE A 403 -7.03 -14.15 34.83
CA ILE A 403 -7.38 -14.13 33.40
C ILE A 403 -7.79 -12.72 32.97
N ALA A 404 -8.67 -12.05 33.72
CA ALA A 404 -9.13 -10.71 33.39
C ALA A 404 -7.98 -9.68 33.39
N ILE A 405 -7.07 -9.74 34.35
CA ILE A 405 -5.85 -8.90 34.34
C ILE A 405 -4.94 -9.23 33.15
N GLU A 406 -4.77 -10.50 32.79
CA GLU A 406 -3.93 -10.88 31.65
C GLU A 406 -4.57 -10.57 30.29
N LEU A 407 -5.90 -10.41 30.22
CA LEU A 407 -6.61 -9.95 29.01
C LEU A 407 -6.72 -8.42 28.91
N SER A 408 -6.53 -7.70 30.01
CA SER A 408 -6.64 -6.24 30.06
C SER A 408 -5.58 -5.53 29.20
N ALA A 409 -6.02 -4.60 28.35
CA ALA A 409 -5.16 -3.71 27.57
C ALA A 409 -4.28 -2.83 28.48
N TYR A 410 -4.83 -2.38 29.62
CA TYR A 410 -4.11 -1.56 30.59
C TYR A 410 -2.90 -2.30 31.16
N THR A 411 -3.08 -3.57 31.55
CA THR A 411 -1.95 -4.41 31.97
C THR A 411 -1.01 -4.70 30.79
N ALA A 412 -1.47 -4.73 29.54
CA ALA A 412 -0.60 -4.90 28.36
C ALA A 412 0.40 -3.74 28.24
N ILE A 413 -0.09 -2.53 28.49
CA ILE A 413 0.68 -1.29 28.41
C ILE A 413 1.61 -1.17 29.62
N LEU A 414 1.11 -1.48 30.82
CA LEU A 414 1.81 -1.21 32.07
C LEU A 414 2.71 -2.32 32.57
N LYS A 415 2.46 -3.58 32.25
CA LYS A 415 3.37 -4.65 32.62
C LYS A 415 4.65 -4.33 31.87
N PRO A 416 5.74 -3.84 32.53
CA PRO A 416 7.01 -3.77 31.83
C PRO A 416 7.25 -5.21 31.45
N MET A 417 7.23 -5.52 30.16
CA MET A 417 7.22 -6.91 29.75
C MET A 417 8.52 -7.48 30.25
N SER A 418 8.43 -8.20 31.37
CA SER A 418 9.56 -8.29 32.27
C SER A 418 10.55 -9.20 31.58
N SER A 419 11.67 -8.63 31.12
CA SER A 419 12.80 -9.35 30.58
C SER A 419 13.51 -10.10 31.73
N THR A 420 12.80 -10.97 32.45
CA THR A 420 13.41 -11.85 33.44
C THR A 420 14.24 -12.86 32.67
N GLY A 421 15.50 -12.50 32.40
CA GLY A 421 16.52 -13.37 31.81
C GLY A 421 16.68 -13.33 30.28
N ALA A 422 16.02 -12.42 29.55
CA ALA A 422 16.19 -12.29 28.10
C ALA A 422 17.31 -11.30 27.75
N MET A 423 18.08 -11.61 26.70
CA MET A 423 19.14 -10.75 26.15
C MET A 423 18.51 -9.43 25.65
N LYS A 424 18.69 -8.33 26.39
CA LYS A 424 17.98 -7.06 26.13
C LYS A 424 18.29 -6.46 24.77
N CYS A 425 19.53 -6.61 24.27
CA CYS A 425 19.93 -6.15 22.95
C CYS A 425 19.09 -6.74 21.80
N LEU A 426 18.48 -7.92 21.99
CA LEU A 426 17.59 -8.52 20.99
C LEU A 426 16.34 -7.69 20.74
N ASN A 427 15.88 -6.93 21.74
CA ASN A 427 14.72 -6.05 21.55
C ASN A 427 15.05 -4.96 20.54
N GLY A 428 16.19 -4.27 20.70
CA GLY A 428 16.63 -3.27 19.73
C GLY A 428 16.85 -3.83 18.33
N ILE A 429 17.49 -5.00 18.21
CA ILE A 429 17.73 -5.63 16.90
C ILE A 429 16.42 -5.95 16.18
N ARG A 430 15.42 -6.49 16.89
CA ARG A 430 14.09 -6.78 16.31
C ARG A 430 13.39 -5.51 15.85
N VAL A 431 13.43 -4.45 16.65
CA VAL A 431 12.76 -3.18 16.32
C VAL A 431 13.42 -2.53 15.11
N LEU A 432 14.75 -2.43 15.09
CA LEU A 432 15.48 -1.85 13.95
C LEU A 432 15.28 -2.66 12.67
N SER A 433 15.28 -4.01 12.77
CA SER A 433 15.00 -4.87 11.62
C SER A 433 13.55 -4.71 11.13
N MET A 434 12.58 -4.56 12.03
CA MET A 434 11.18 -4.31 11.65
C MET A 434 11.00 -2.94 10.99
N ILE A 435 11.62 -1.87 11.52
CA ILE A 435 11.61 -0.54 10.91
C ILE A 435 12.18 -0.61 9.50
N TRP A 436 13.30 -1.32 9.32
CA TRP A 436 13.92 -1.49 8.02
C TRP A 436 13.05 -2.27 7.03
N ILE A 437 12.35 -3.32 7.49
CA ILE A 437 11.37 -4.06 6.68
C ILE A 437 10.21 -3.14 6.24
N VAL A 438 9.64 -2.35 7.15
CA VAL A 438 8.56 -1.39 6.81
C VAL A 438 9.04 -0.37 5.79
N TRP A 439 10.27 0.13 5.95
CA TRP A 439 10.86 1.06 5.00
C TRP A 439 11.05 0.44 3.62
N GLY A 440 11.67 -0.73 3.55
CA GLY A 440 11.86 -1.48 2.30
C GLY A 440 10.55 -1.82 1.62
N HIS A 441 9.56 -2.31 2.35
CA HIS A 441 8.24 -2.60 1.79
C HIS A 441 7.50 -1.34 1.34
N THR A 442 7.62 -0.20 2.02
CA THR A 442 7.01 1.05 1.55
C THR A 442 7.45 1.37 0.12
N TYR A 443 8.74 1.25 -0.16
CA TYR A 443 9.29 1.52 -1.50
C TYR A 443 9.04 0.36 -2.47
N ASN A 444 9.16 -0.90 -2.03
CA ASN A 444 8.92 -2.06 -2.89
C ASN A 444 7.46 -2.15 -3.34
N TYR A 445 6.49 -1.85 -2.46
CA TYR A 445 5.08 -1.80 -2.86
C TYR A 445 4.81 -0.66 -3.83
N ILE A 446 5.52 0.47 -3.75
CA ILE A 446 5.42 1.54 -4.76
C ILE A 446 6.07 1.10 -6.08
N GLY A 447 7.19 0.38 -6.00
CA GLY A 447 7.91 -0.14 -7.16
C GLY A 447 7.27 -1.36 -7.81
N ASP A 448 6.37 -2.07 -7.14
CA ASP A 448 5.68 -3.24 -7.69
C ASP A 448 4.75 -2.85 -8.85
N GLN A 449 4.64 -3.74 -9.84
CA GLN A 449 4.00 -3.51 -11.14
C GLN A 449 2.59 -2.89 -11.01
N SER A 450 1.85 -3.29 -9.99
CA SER A 450 0.46 -2.85 -9.76
C SER A 450 0.34 -1.39 -9.28
N TYR A 451 1.43 -0.81 -8.75
CA TYR A 451 1.40 0.48 -8.06
C TYR A 451 2.44 1.47 -8.61
N PHE A 452 3.42 0.98 -9.36
CA PHE A 452 4.39 1.80 -10.09
C PHE A 452 3.71 2.88 -10.94
N LEU A 453 2.57 2.54 -11.55
CA LEU A 453 1.79 3.45 -12.38
C LEU A 453 1.02 4.52 -11.59
N LEU A 454 0.83 4.38 -10.26
CA LEU A 454 0.23 5.42 -9.42
C LEU A 454 1.13 6.66 -9.27
N THR A 455 2.38 6.57 -9.71
CA THR A 455 3.33 7.66 -9.69
C THR A 455 3.29 8.45 -11.00
N GLN A 456 3.30 9.78 -10.90
CA GLN A 456 3.32 10.66 -12.08
C GLN A 456 4.68 10.66 -12.81
N ASN A 457 5.71 10.12 -12.17
CA ASN A 457 7.10 10.12 -12.60
C ASN A 457 7.68 8.71 -12.45
N ALA A 458 6.97 7.74 -13.01
CA ALA A 458 7.30 6.34 -12.84
C ALA A 458 8.68 6.01 -13.41
N LEU A 459 9.01 6.51 -14.61
CA LEU A 459 10.35 6.32 -15.18
C LEU A 459 11.45 6.97 -14.33
N ASP A 460 11.25 8.19 -13.83
CA ASP A 460 12.21 8.86 -12.94
C ASP A 460 12.46 8.03 -11.65
N LEU A 461 11.45 7.31 -11.15
CA LEU A 461 11.63 6.42 -10.00
C LEU A 461 12.54 5.22 -10.31
N LEU A 462 12.52 4.68 -11.53
CA LEU A 462 13.45 3.64 -11.96
C LEU A 462 14.88 4.19 -12.06
N ASP A 463 15.03 5.40 -12.59
CA ASP A 463 16.34 6.03 -12.71
C ASP A 463 16.93 6.35 -11.33
N LEU A 464 16.11 6.83 -10.38
CA LEU A 464 16.52 7.01 -8.98
C LEU A 464 17.04 5.71 -8.32
N GLN A 465 16.46 4.55 -8.67
CA GLN A 465 16.95 3.27 -8.15
C GLN A 465 18.28 2.85 -8.77
N LYS A 466 18.55 3.25 -10.02
CA LYS A 466 19.77 2.92 -10.77
C LYS A 466 20.94 3.86 -10.46
N GLU A 467 20.67 5.13 -10.20
CA GLU A 467 21.72 6.16 -10.10
C GLU A 467 22.26 6.38 -8.67
N ARG A 468 21.47 6.06 -7.63
CA ARG A 468 21.87 6.36 -6.25
C ARG A 468 22.21 5.16 -5.36
N ALA A 469 23.42 5.18 -4.79
CA ALA A 469 23.94 4.10 -3.94
C ALA A 469 23.09 3.86 -2.67
N ASP A 470 22.43 4.89 -2.15
CA ASP A 470 21.55 4.82 -0.98
C ASP A 470 20.29 3.97 -1.22
N ALA A 471 19.81 3.87 -2.46
CA ALA A 471 18.68 3.02 -2.83
C ALA A 471 18.94 1.54 -2.51
N GLN A 472 20.20 1.10 -2.45
CA GLN A 472 20.56 -0.27 -2.06
C GLN A 472 20.18 -0.60 -0.63
N ILE A 473 20.14 0.38 0.28
CA ILE A 473 19.68 0.16 1.65
C ILE A 473 18.22 -0.30 1.64
N ILE A 474 17.41 0.23 0.73
CA ILE A 474 15.99 -0.05 0.62
C ILE A 474 15.76 -1.38 -0.09
N ILE A 475 16.40 -1.60 -1.24
CA ILE A 475 16.30 -2.83 -2.04
C ILE A 475 16.71 -4.06 -1.21
N ASN A 476 17.76 -3.91 -0.38
CA ASN A 476 18.30 -4.99 0.44
C ASN A 476 17.65 -5.14 1.82
N ALA A 477 16.54 -4.44 2.10
CA ALA A 477 15.76 -4.62 3.34
C ALA A 477 15.30 -6.07 3.59
N LEU A 478 15.35 -6.91 2.55
CA LEU A 478 15.13 -8.35 2.57
C LEU A 478 16.07 -9.11 3.53
N TYR A 479 17.23 -8.55 3.91
CA TYR A 479 18.07 -9.15 4.97
C TYR A 479 17.49 -8.94 6.37
N GLY A 480 16.52 -8.04 6.54
CA GLY A 480 15.80 -7.84 7.80
C GLY A 480 15.13 -9.13 8.30
N VAL A 481 14.56 -9.96 7.41
CA VAL A 481 13.96 -11.24 7.78
C VAL A 481 15.01 -12.31 8.15
N ASP A 482 16.22 -12.23 7.58
CA ASP A 482 17.32 -13.14 7.90
C ASP A 482 17.79 -12.95 9.36
N THR A 483 17.72 -11.71 9.86
CA THR A 483 17.92 -11.41 11.29
C THR A 483 16.91 -12.13 12.19
N PHE A 484 15.65 -12.22 11.77
CA PHE A 484 14.64 -12.93 12.57
C PHE A 484 14.84 -14.46 12.53
N PHE A 485 15.21 -15.04 11.38
CA PHE A 485 15.58 -16.46 11.31
C PHE A 485 16.75 -16.80 12.25
N LEU A 486 17.80 -15.97 12.27
CA LEU A 486 18.94 -16.11 13.17
C LEU A 486 18.48 -16.12 14.65
N ILE A 487 17.68 -15.13 15.06
CA ILE A 487 17.20 -15.00 16.44
C ILE A 487 16.29 -16.18 16.83
N SER A 488 15.40 -16.60 15.93
CA SER A 488 14.49 -17.73 16.11
C SER A 488 15.25 -19.03 16.40
N ALA A 489 16.23 -19.36 15.56
CA ALA A 489 17.08 -20.54 15.68
C ALA A 489 17.97 -20.53 16.94
N MET A 490 18.54 -19.38 17.28
CA MET A 490 19.37 -19.22 18.48
C MET A 490 18.56 -19.47 19.76
N LEU A 491 17.36 -18.90 19.87
CA LEU A 491 16.52 -19.02 21.06
C LEU A 491 16.01 -20.45 21.25
N VAL A 492 15.57 -21.14 20.18
CA VAL A 492 15.16 -22.55 20.29
C VAL A 492 16.34 -23.42 20.73
N THR A 493 17.52 -23.25 20.13
CA THR A 493 18.72 -24.01 20.47
C THR A 493 19.10 -23.84 21.92
N LEU A 494 19.12 -22.59 22.41
CA LEU A 494 19.41 -22.30 23.82
C LEU A 494 18.39 -22.91 24.76
N SER A 495 17.10 -22.83 24.41
CA SER A 495 16.03 -23.37 25.26
C SER A 495 16.10 -24.89 25.37
N LEU A 496 16.32 -25.60 24.26
CA LEU A 496 16.41 -27.06 24.21
C LEU A 496 17.68 -27.56 24.91
N MET A 497 18.84 -26.98 24.63
CA MET A 497 20.10 -27.44 25.25
C MET A 497 20.13 -27.20 26.77
N ARG A 498 19.59 -26.06 27.25
CA ARG A 498 19.42 -25.82 28.70
C ARG A 498 18.46 -26.83 29.33
N MET A 499 17.41 -27.23 28.62
CA MET A 499 16.49 -28.26 29.07
C MET A 499 17.17 -29.63 29.16
N PHE A 500 17.90 -30.05 28.13
CA PHE A 500 18.65 -31.31 28.13
C PHE A 500 19.67 -31.36 29.27
N LYS A 501 20.36 -30.25 29.54
CA LYS A 501 21.29 -30.13 30.66
C LYS A 501 20.60 -30.26 32.03
N LYS A 502 19.40 -29.70 32.20
CA LYS A 502 18.67 -29.70 33.48
C LYS A 502 17.93 -31.02 33.73
N SER A 503 17.30 -31.58 32.71
CA SER A 503 16.28 -32.65 32.86
C SER A 503 16.55 -33.89 32.02
N GLY A 504 17.65 -33.94 31.26
CA GLY A 504 17.91 -35.01 30.30
C GLY A 504 17.03 -34.93 29.05
N MET A 505 17.02 -36.01 28.25
CA MET A 505 16.21 -36.09 27.03
C MET A 505 14.71 -36.09 27.39
N PRO A 506 13.90 -35.23 26.76
CA PRO A 506 12.47 -35.23 27.00
C PRO A 506 11.80 -36.50 26.42
N LYS A 507 10.68 -36.89 27.04
CA LYS A 507 9.85 -38.01 26.56
C LYS A 507 9.24 -37.71 25.19
N TRP A 508 8.87 -38.73 24.43
CA TRP A 508 8.41 -38.61 23.04
C TRP A 508 7.26 -37.59 22.84
N TYR A 509 6.32 -37.48 23.78
CA TYR A 509 5.18 -36.55 23.71
C TYR A 509 5.58 -35.07 23.79
N PHE A 510 6.82 -34.77 24.20
CA PHE A 510 7.33 -33.41 24.25
C PHE A 510 7.45 -32.78 22.86
N TRP A 511 7.88 -33.55 21.85
CA TRP A 511 8.14 -33.00 20.52
C TRP A 511 6.87 -32.53 19.81
N PRO A 512 5.80 -33.36 19.71
CA PRO A 512 4.53 -32.89 19.17
C PRO A 512 3.95 -31.71 19.95
N MET A 513 4.06 -31.73 21.29
CA MET A 513 3.60 -30.62 22.14
C MET A 513 4.37 -29.33 21.89
N MET A 514 5.68 -29.40 21.67
CA MET A 514 6.52 -28.24 21.34
C MET A 514 6.09 -27.60 20.00
N TYR A 515 5.77 -28.41 18.99
CA TYR A 515 5.25 -27.92 17.71
C TYR A 515 3.85 -27.32 17.87
N LEU A 516 2.97 -28.00 18.62
CA LEU A 516 1.61 -27.52 18.90
C LEU A 516 1.63 -26.19 19.66
N GLU A 517 2.44 -26.06 20.71
CA GLU A 517 2.60 -24.83 21.48
C GLU A 517 3.04 -23.65 20.59
N ARG A 518 3.98 -23.88 19.66
CA ARG A 518 4.42 -22.83 18.73
C ARG A 518 3.35 -22.51 17.69
N TYR A 519 2.70 -23.53 17.13
CA TYR A 519 1.62 -23.37 16.14
C TYR A 519 0.46 -22.55 16.73
N LEU A 520 -0.03 -22.93 17.91
CA LEU A 520 -1.10 -22.24 18.61
C LEU A 520 -0.72 -20.81 19.03
N ARG A 521 0.57 -20.48 19.15
CA ARG A 521 1.02 -19.11 19.40
C ARG A 521 1.00 -18.24 18.14
N LEU A 522 1.44 -18.77 17.00
CA LEU A 522 1.61 -18.00 15.76
C LEU A 522 0.30 -17.91 14.97
N VAL A 523 -0.41 -19.01 14.84
CA VAL A 523 -1.47 -19.16 13.84
C VAL A 523 -2.76 -18.39 14.15
N PRO A 524 -3.24 -18.27 15.41
CA PRO A 524 -4.45 -17.50 15.69
C PRO A 524 -4.40 -16.04 15.25
N PRO A 525 -3.42 -15.19 15.66
CA PRO A 525 -3.34 -13.82 15.17
C PRO A 525 -3.09 -13.75 13.66
N TYR A 526 -2.35 -14.71 13.09
CA TYR A 526 -2.12 -14.83 11.65
C TYR A 526 -3.41 -15.03 10.84
N ILE A 527 -4.30 -15.91 11.30
CA ILE A 527 -5.62 -16.15 10.69
C ILE A 527 -6.55 -14.96 10.93
N MET A 528 -6.57 -14.38 12.13
CA MET A 528 -7.46 -13.24 12.39
C MET A 528 -7.15 -12.04 11.49
N ILE A 529 -5.87 -11.76 11.25
CA ILE A 529 -5.45 -10.70 10.35
C ILE A 529 -5.71 -11.08 8.88
N PHE A 530 -5.56 -12.36 8.52
CA PHE A 530 -5.95 -12.88 7.21
C PHE A 530 -7.46 -12.64 6.93
N LEU A 531 -8.33 -13.02 7.87
CA LEU A 531 -9.77 -12.82 7.75
C LEU A 531 -10.14 -11.34 7.69
N LEU A 532 -9.51 -10.50 8.52
CA LEU A 532 -9.70 -9.05 8.49
C LEU A 532 -9.36 -8.48 7.12
N TYR A 533 -8.20 -8.83 6.58
CA TYR A 533 -7.73 -8.30 5.30
C TYR A 533 -8.62 -8.72 4.13
N ILE A 534 -9.09 -9.96 4.14
CA ILE A 534 -9.78 -10.50 2.98
C ILE A 534 -11.27 -10.17 3.00
N TYR A 535 -11.91 -10.26 4.16
CA TYR A 535 -13.36 -10.08 4.25
C TYR A 535 -13.75 -8.68 4.68
N VAL A 536 -13.01 -8.00 5.56
CA VAL A 536 -13.45 -6.70 6.10
C VAL A 536 -12.93 -5.53 5.28
N VAL A 537 -11.66 -5.56 4.89
CA VAL A 537 -11.02 -4.44 4.17
C VAL A 537 -11.79 -4.03 2.90
N PRO A 538 -12.22 -4.95 2.02
CA PRO A 538 -12.90 -4.56 0.77
C PRO A 538 -14.13 -3.66 0.97
N HIS A 539 -14.80 -3.71 2.12
CA HIS A 539 -16.00 -2.92 2.41
C HIS A 539 -15.74 -1.55 3.07
N ILE A 540 -14.51 -1.26 3.52
CA ILE A 540 -14.21 -0.02 4.25
C ILE A 540 -13.49 1.05 3.40
N GLY A 541 -12.79 0.66 2.35
CA GLY A 541 -12.09 1.62 1.50
C GLY A 541 -12.97 2.23 0.41
N ARG A 542 -12.47 3.33 -0.16
CA ARG A 542 -13.12 4.11 -1.22
C ARG A 542 -12.04 4.72 -2.10
N GLY A 543 -12.25 4.69 -3.42
CA GLY A 543 -11.31 5.29 -4.36
C GLY A 543 -11.45 4.73 -5.77
N PRO A 544 -10.86 5.39 -6.77
CA PRO A 544 -10.91 4.96 -8.17
C PRO A 544 -10.28 3.57 -8.39
N LEU A 545 -9.31 3.18 -7.56
CA LEU A 545 -8.68 1.86 -7.65
C LEU A 545 -9.32 0.81 -6.71
N TRP A 546 -10.29 1.22 -5.89
CA TRP A 546 -10.93 0.39 -4.87
C TRP A 546 -12.05 -0.48 -5.47
N THR A 547 -11.71 -1.33 -6.43
CA THR A 547 -12.67 -2.24 -7.08
C THR A 547 -12.60 -3.64 -6.46
N ALA A 548 -13.73 -4.33 -6.37
CA ALA A 548 -13.83 -5.67 -5.78
C ALA A 548 -12.87 -6.69 -6.45
N ASP A 549 -12.58 -6.51 -7.74
CA ASP A 549 -11.71 -7.37 -8.55
C ASP A 549 -10.23 -7.23 -8.21
N ASN A 550 -9.83 -6.11 -7.59
CA ASN A 550 -8.46 -5.88 -7.15
C ASN A 550 -8.14 -6.51 -5.79
N PHE A 551 -9.14 -7.08 -5.10
CA PHE A 551 -8.94 -7.69 -3.78
C PHE A 551 -8.59 -9.18 -3.86
N PRO A 552 -7.78 -9.69 -2.90
CA PRO A 552 -7.25 -11.04 -2.97
C PRO A 552 -8.32 -12.12 -3.18
N MET A 553 -9.50 -12.04 -2.55
CA MET A 553 -10.48 -13.14 -2.64
C MET A 553 -11.06 -13.37 -4.04
N LYS A 554 -11.04 -12.35 -4.91
CA LYS A 554 -11.40 -12.52 -6.33
C LYS A 554 -10.24 -13.05 -7.19
N ASN A 555 -9.02 -13.10 -6.65
CA ASN A 555 -7.91 -13.83 -7.27
C ASN A 555 -8.15 -15.34 -7.14
N SER A 556 -8.01 -16.05 -8.25
CA SER A 556 -8.20 -17.50 -8.33
C SER A 556 -7.32 -18.27 -7.32
N ASP A 557 -6.11 -17.78 -7.05
CA ASP A 557 -5.17 -18.37 -6.10
C ASP A 557 -5.70 -18.36 -4.65
N CYS A 558 -6.30 -17.26 -4.21
CA CYS A 558 -6.86 -17.16 -2.86
C CYS A 558 -8.05 -18.10 -2.70
N HIS A 559 -8.94 -18.13 -3.69
CA HIS A 559 -10.14 -18.95 -3.65
C HIS A 559 -9.82 -20.46 -3.61
N HIS A 560 -8.78 -20.91 -4.34
CA HIS A 560 -8.43 -22.34 -4.41
C HIS A 560 -7.45 -22.79 -3.31
N TYR A 561 -6.57 -21.90 -2.83
CA TYR A 561 -5.45 -22.26 -1.96
C TYR A 561 -5.44 -21.56 -0.60
N TRP A 562 -6.56 -20.97 -0.15
CA TRP A 562 -6.68 -20.36 1.18
C TRP A 562 -6.24 -21.31 2.32
N TRP A 563 -6.53 -22.61 2.19
CA TRP A 563 -6.18 -23.63 3.19
C TRP A 563 -4.67 -23.75 3.41
N ALA A 564 -3.84 -23.40 2.42
CA ALA A 564 -2.38 -23.47 2.51
C ALA A 564 -1.82 -22.51 3.57
N TYR A 565 -2.53 -21.41 3.85
CA TYR A 565 -2.18 -20.47 4.92
C TYR A 565 -2.40 -21.07 6.31
N PHE A 566 -3.46 -21.85 6.50
CA PHE A 566 -3.79 -22.45 7.81
C PHE A 566 -2.76 -23.49 8.24
N ILE A 567 -2.24 -24.28 7.31
CA ILE A 567 -1.23 -25.30 7.61
C ILE A 567 0.22 -24.84 7.37
N LEU A 568 0.43 -23.56 7.04
CA LEU A 568 1.75 -22.94 6.83
C LEU A 568 2.57 -23.59 5.69
N VAL A 569 1.93 -23.84 4.55
CA VAL A 569 2.58 -24.35 3.32
C VAL A 569 2.35 -23.45 2.09
N ASN A 570 1.89 -22.22 2.32
CA ASN A 570 1.60 -21.23 1.28
C ASN A 570 2.82 -20.82 0.44
N ASN A 571 4.04 -21.17 0.88
CA ASN A 571 5.29 -20.97 0.13
C ASN A 571 5.58 -22.08 -0.90
N PHE A 572 4.85 -23.21 -0.86
CA PHE A 572 4.97 -24.33 -1.80
C PHE A 572 3.73 -24.51 -2.67
N VAL A 573 2.54 -24.18 -2.18
CA VAL A 573 1.29 -24.37 -2.93
C VAL A 573 0.90 -23.07 -3.63
N PRO A 574 0.55 -23.06 -4.94
CA PRO A 574 0.43 -24.22 -5.83
C PRO A 574 1.73 -24.61 -6.54
N GLY A 575 1.89 -25.90 -6.82
CA GLY A 575 2.88 -26.41 -7.79
C GLY A 575 4.33 -26.03 -7.54
N GLY A 576 4.72 -25.74 -6.29
CA GLY A 576 6.06 -25.27 -5.96
C GLY A 576 6.29 -23.78 -6.21
N LYS A 577 5.28 -22.98 -6.55
CA LYS A 577 5.42 -21.52 -6.81
C LYS A 577 5.04 -20.64 -5.63
N GLY A 578 4.25 -21.18 -4.71
CA GLY A 578 3.67 -20.42 -3.59
C GLY A 578 2.50 -19.56 -4.04
N THR A 579 1.52 -19.38 -3.15
CA THR A 579 0.28 -18.67 -3.46
C THR A 579 0.53 -17.18 -3.40
N ARG A 580 0.01 -16.46 -4.41
CA ARG A 580 0.18 -15.01 -4.53
C ARG A 580 -0.85 -14.22 -3.74
N CYS A 581 -1.72 -14.90 -2.98
CA CYS A 581 -2.82 -14.27 -2.25
C CYS A 581 -2.35 -13.20 -1.25
N LEU A 582 -1.45 -13.61 -0.36
CA LEU A 582 -0.74 -12.77 0.62
C LEU A 582 0.74 -13.09 0.51
N GLY A 583 1.44 -12.36 -0.36
CA GLY A 583 2.85 -12.63 -0.69
C GLY A 583 3.71 -12.70 0.57
N TYR A 584 3.68 -11.70 1.43
CA TYR A 584 4.55 -11.58 2.61
C TYR A 584 4.35 -12.67 3.70
N TYR A 585 3.27 -13.44 3.67
CA TYR A 585 3.01 -14.49 4.67
C TYR A 585 3.99 -15.68 4.59
N TRP A 586 4.75 -15.82 3.49
CA TRP A 586 5.74 -16.89 3.30
C TRP A 586 6.76 -17.01 4.45
N TYR A 587 7.12 -15.88 5.09
CA TYR A 587 8.14 -15.85 6.14
C TYR A 587 7.73 -16.70 7.34
N VAL A 588 6.47 -16.59 7.78
CA VAL A 588 5.95 -17.33 8.92
C VAL A 588 5.97 -18.83 8.64
N SER A 589 5.63 -19.21 7.41
CA SER A 589 5.67 -20.60 6.96
C SER A 589 7.09 -21.16 6.91
N ASN A 590 8.05 -20.40 6.36
CA ASN A 590 9.45 -20.78 6.37
C ASN A 590 10.01 -20.94 7.79
N ASP A 591 9.71 -20.00 8.69
CA ASP A 591 10.19 -20.04 10.07
C ASP A 591 9.63 -21.26 10.82
N PHE A 592 8.35 -21.59 10.61
CA PHE A 592 7.75 -22.79 11.19
C PHE A 592 8.35 -24.07 10.61
N GLN A 593 8.55 -24.15 9.29
CA GLN A 593 9.15 -25.30 8.62
C GLN A 593 10.60 -25.55 9.08
N LEU A 594 11.42 -24.50 9.18
CA LEU A 594 12.78 -24.60 9.73
C LEU A 594 12.78 -24.97 11.21
N PHE A 595 11.80 -24.51 11.98
CA PHE A 595 11.61 -24.96 13.36
C PHE A 595 11.26 -26.44 13.49
N VAL A 596 10.46 -26.99 12.57
CA VAL A 596 10.17 -28.43 12.54
C VAL A 596 11.45 -29.24 12.39
N ILE A 597 12.37 -28.80 11.52
CA ILE A 597 13.65 -29.46 11.27
C ILE A 597 14.66 -29.25 12.41
N ALA A 598 14.56 -28.16 13.17
CA ALA A 598 15.58 -27.75 14.14
C ALA A 598 15.99 -28.83 15.17
N PRO A 599 15.07 -29.61 15.80
CA PRO A 599 15.46 -30.69 16.71
C PRO A 599 16.37 -31.75 16.09
N ILE A 600 16.17 -32.07 14.81
CA ILE A 600 16.99 -33.06 14.08
C ILE A 600 18.44 -32.59 13.99
N LEU A 601 18.68 -31.29 14.04
CA LEU A 601 20.02 -30.70 14.01
C LEU A 601 20.58 -30.48 15.43
N ILE A 602 19.74 -30.03 16.34
CA ILE A 602 20.13 -29.66 17.72
C ILE A 602 20.46 -30.91 18.56
N VAL A 603 19.72 -32.01 18.41
CA VAL A 603 19.93 -33.22 19.23
C VAL A 603 21.28 -33.87 18.93
N PRO A 604 21.65 -34.18 17.67
CA PRO A 604 22.99 -34.68 17.35
C PRO A 604 24.09 -33.70 17.76
N LEU A 605 23.90 -32.39 17.58
CA LEU A 605 24.87 -31.38 18.00
C LEU A 605 25.14 -31.38 19.51
N TYR A 606 24.14 -31.70 20.32
CA TYR A 606 24.28 -31.76 21.78
C TYR A 606 25.07 -33.01 22.23
N TYR A 607 24.73 -34.19 21.72
CA TYR A 607 25.34 -35.46 22.14
C TYR A 607 26.63 -35.79 21.39
N PHE A 608 26.66 -35.55 20.08
CA PHE A 608 27.73 -35.88 19.17
C PHE A 608 28.14 -34.62 18.38
N PRO A 609 28.84 -33.66 19.01
CA PRO A 609 29.07 -32.34 18.43
C PRO A 609 29.80 -32.38 17.08
N VAL A 610 30.64 -33.39 16.84
CA VAL A 610 31.30 -33.59 15.54
C VAL A 610 30.27 -33.93 14.45
N ILE A 611 29.42 -34.94 14.67
CA ILE A 611 28.37 -35.35 13.73
C ILE A 611 27.38 -34.21 13.50
N GLY A 612 26.92 -33.56 14.58
CA GLY A 612 26.04 -32.41 14.48
C GLY A 612 26.66 -31.24 13.69
N SER A 613 27.96 -30.99 13.87
CA SER A 613 28.66 -29.95 13.10
C SER A 613 28.75 -30.30 11.61
N PHE A 614 29.02 -31.57 11.27
CA PHE A 614 28.97 -32.03 9.88
C PHE A 614 27.57 -31.91 9.27
N MET A 615 26.51 -32.20 10.02
CA MET A 615 25.13 -32.01 9.56
C MET A 615 24.81 -30.53 9.29
N LEU A 616 25.19 -29.63 10.21
CA LEU A 616 25.01 -28.19 10.03
C LEU A 616 25.77 -27.68 8.81
N PHE A 617 27.02 -28.09 8.64
CA PHE A 617 27.83 -27.74 7.47
C PHE A 617 27.21 -28.28 6.17
N GLY A 618 26.75 -29.54 6.17
CA GLY A 618 26.09 -30.14 5.02
C GLY A 618 24.84 -29.38 4.58
N ILE A 619 23.99 -28.97 5.53
CA ILE A 619 22.78 -28.16 5.22
C ILE A 619 23.15 -26.77 4.72
N LEU A 620 24.16 -26.12 5.34
CA LEU A 620 24.62 -24.80 4.90
C LEU A 620 25.17 -24.87 3.46
N ALA A 621 25.99 -25.88 3.17
CA ALA A 621 26.54 -26.12 1.83
C ALA A 621 25.44 -26.42 0.81
N ALA A 622 24.51 -27.34 1.12
CA ALA A 622 23.40 -27.66 0.24
C ALA A 622 22.51 -26.44 -0.04
N SER A 623 22.16 -25.67 0.99
CA SER A 623 21.39 -24.43 0.87
C SER A 623 22.08 -23.41 -0.05
N SER A 624 23.39 -23.25 0.13
CA SER A 624 24.23 -22.35 -0.67
C SER A 624 24.35 -22.80 -2.13
N CYS A 625 24.52 -24.10 -2.38
CA CYS A 625 24.58 -24.67 -3.72
C CYS A 625 23.25 -24.52 -4.47
N ILE A 626 22.12 -24.80 -3.80
CA ILE A 626 20.79 -24.65 -4.40
C ILE A 626 20.52 -23.17 -4.73
N LEU A 627 20.82 -22.27 -3.80
CA LEU A 627 20.72 -20.82 -4.03
C LEU A 627 21.57 -20.39 -5.24
N GLY A 628 22.83 -20.81 -5.28
CA GLY A 628 23.73 -20.45 -6.38
C GLY A 628 23.29 -21.00 -7.73
N PHE A 629 22.78 -22.24 -7.76
CA PHE A 629 22.23 -22.86 -8.96
C PHE A 629 21.01 -22.11 -9.48
N ASN A 630 20.05 -21.79 -8.61
CA ASN A 630 18.84 -21.06 -9.00
C ASN A 630 19.18 -19.67 -9.54
N ILE A 631 20.07 -18.94 -8.86
CA ILE A 631 20.51 -17.62 -9.31
C ILE A 631 21.26 -17.69 -10.65
N ALA A 632 22.14 -18.67 -10.83
CA ALA A 632 22.86 -18.86 -12.09
C ALA A 632 21.91 -19.11 -13.25
N ASN A 633 20.85 -19.90 -13.03
CA ASN A 633 19.83 -20.16 -14.04
C ASN A 633 19.04 -18.90 -14.37
N THR A 634 18.57 -18.14 -13.36
CA THR A 634 17.83 -16.89 -13.59
C THR A 634 18.66 -15.88 -14.38
N TYR A 635 19.95 -15.77 -14.09
CA TYR A 635 20.86 -14.84 -14.77
C TYR A 635 21.16 -15.26 -16.24
N ARG A 636 21.16 -16.57 -16.54
CA ARG A 636 21.41 -17.10 -17.89
C ARG A 636 20.28 -16.86 -18.88
N TYR A 637 19.03 -16.71 -18.42
CA TYR A 637 17.88 -16.43 -19.29
C TYR A 637 17.79 -14.96 -19.75
N GLY A 638 18.87 -14.17 -19.61
CA GLY A 638 18.97 -12.83 -20.20
C GLY A 638 18.20 -11.74 -19.45
N GLN A 639 17.71 -12.01 -18.25
CA GLN A 639 17.15 -10.98 -17.38
C GLN A 639 18.30 -10.27 -16.65
N ILE A 640 18.80 -9.19 -17.26
CA ILE A 640 19.92 -8.37 -16.73
C ILE A 640 19.57 -7.80 -15.34
N LEU A 641 18.29 -7.47 -15.12
CA LEU A 641 17.67 -7.46 -13.81
C LEU A 641 16.75 -8.68 -13.76
N PRO A 642 17.09 -9.76 -13.03
CA PRO A 642 16.15 -10.84 -12.82
C PRO A 642 14.83 -10.24 -12.33
N THR A 643 13.75 -10.46 -13.09
CA THR A 643 12.42 -9.97 -12.70
C THR A 643 12.19 -10.38 -11.25
N LEU A 644 11.77 -9.44 -10.42
CA LEU A 644 11.55 -9.67 -8.99
C LEU A 644 10.71 -10.94 -8.76
N GLN A 645 9.82 -11.26 -9.70
CA GLN A 645 8.98 -12.45 -9.74
C GLN A 645 9.74 -13.78 -9.94
N ALA A 646 10.75 -13.85 -10.81
CA ALA A 646 11.54 -15.07 -10.99
C ALA A 646 12.43 -15.37 -9.76
N ILE A 647 13.03 -14.33 -9.16
CA ILE A 647 13.72 -14.48 -7.86
C ILE A 647 12.72 -14.89 -6.77
N TRP A 648 11.51 -14.33 -6.81
CA TRP A 648 10.48 -14.59 -5.81
C TRP A 648 10.13 -16.07 -5.72
N GLU A 649 9.77 -16.69 -6.85
CA GLU A 649 9.25 -18.06 -6.92
C GLU A 649 10.32 -19.10 -6.65
N ASP A 650 11.52 -18.96 -7.23
CA ASP A 650 12.52 -20.05 -7.19
C ASP A 650 13.53 -19.92 -6.04
N THR A 651 13.66 -18.72 -5.48
CA THR A 651 14.73 -18.42 -4.52
C THR A 651 14.22 -17.80 -3.22
N TYR A 652 13.37 -16.78 -3.32
CA TYR A 652 13.11 -15.89 -2.19
C TYR A 652 12.25 -16.54 -1.10
N ILE A 653 11.13 -17.16 -1.49
CA ILE A 653 10.14 -17.74 -0.57
C ILE A 653 10.51 -19.14 -0.09
N LYS A 654 11.61 -19.72 -0.57
CA LYS A 654 11.95 -21.13 -0.35
C LYS A 654 12.76 -21.34 0.93
N PRO A 655 12.36 -22.30 1.80
CA PRO A 655 13.05 -22.52 3.07
C PRO A 655 14.48 -23.05 2.86
N TYR A 656 14.71 -23.87 1.83
CA TYR A 656 16.02 -24.42 1.51
C TYR A 656 17.01 -23.38 0.97
N CYS A 657 16.55 -22.28 0.36
CA CYS A 657 17.39 -21.15 -0.02
C CYS A 657 17.65 -20.17 1.15
N ARG A 658 16.91 -20.33 2.26
CA ARG A 658 16.94 -19.46 3.45
C ARG A 658 17.45 -20.16 4.71
N ALA A 659 17.90 -21.41 4.60
CA ALA A 659 18.36 -22.19 5.75
C ALA A 659 19.67 -21.66 6.36
N GLY A 660 20.51 -20.96 5.57
CA GLY A 660 21.81 -20.43 6.02
C GLY A 660 21.75 -19.59 7.31
N PRO A 661 21.00 -18.47 7.34
CA PRO A 661 20.81 -17.66 8.56
C PRO A 661 20.31 -18.45 9.76
N TYR A 662 19.42 -19.43 9.53
CA TYR A 662 18.88 -20.29 10.58
C TYR A 662 19.96 -21.23 11.16
N VAL A 663 20.78 -21.85 10.31
CA VAL A 663 21.93 -22.69 10.73
C VAL A 663 22.92 -21.89 11.56
N ILE A 664 23.26 -20.66 11.14
CA ILE A 664 24.15 -19.77 11.89
C ILE A 664 23.55 -19.45 13.28
N GLY A 665 22.23 -19.32 13.36
CA GLY A 665 21.54 -19.13 14.64
C GLY A 665 21.64 -20.33 15.56
N ILE A 666 21.58 -21.57 15.03
CA ILE A 666 21.83 -22.79 15.81
C ILE A 666 23.27 -22.79 16.35
N VAL A 667 24.26 -22.47 15.50
CA VAL A 667 25.67 -22.37 15.91
C VAL A 667 25.84 -21.33 17.03
N LEU A 668 25.27 -20.14 16.88
CA LEU A 668 25.31 -19.09 17.88
C LEU A 668 24.66 -19.54 19.21
N GLY A 669 23.52 -20.23 19.14
CA GLY A 669 22.86 -20.81 20.30
C GLY A 669 23.72 -21.85 21.02
N TYR A 670 24.42 -22.70 20.28
CA TYR A 670 25.38 -23.67 20.83
C TYR A 670 26.58 -22.99 21.50
N ILE A 671 27.16 -21.95 20.87
CA ILE A 671 28.25 -21.15 21.45
C ILE A 671 27.80 -20.52 22.77
N PHE A 672 26.60 -19.92 22.82
CA PHE A 672 26.06 -19.37 24.05
C PHE A 672 25.85 -20.44 25.14
N PHE A 673 25.40 -21.63 24.77
CA PHE A 673 25.24 -22.74 25.71
C PHE A 673 26.59 -23.20 26.30
N LYS A 674 27.64 -23.34 25.48
CA LYS A 674 29.00 -23.74 25.93
C LYS A 674 29.71 -22.66 26.73
N THR A 675 29.43 -21.40 26.43
CA THR A 675 30.00 -20.24 27.12
C THR A 675 29.10 -19.69 28.21
N ASP A 676 28.00 -20.39 28.57
CA ASP A 676 27.04 -19.93 29.57
C ASP A 676 27.76 -19.66 30.90
N LYS A 677 27.50 -18.48 31.49
CA LYS A 677 28.15 -17.97 32.73
C LYS A 677 29.67 -17.77 32.69
N LYS A 678 30.36 -18.03 31.57
CA LYS A 678 31.79 -17.72 31.41
C LYS A 678 31.98 -16.28 30.94
N LYS A 679 32.83 -15.51 31.64
CA LYS A 679 33.38 -14.24 31.14
C LYS A 679 34.42 -14.56 30.06
N ILE A 680 34.36 -13.86 28.94
CA ILE A 680 35.27 -14.06 27.80
C ILE A 680 36.07 -12.78 27.66
N TYR A 681 37.39 -12.91 27.66
CA TYR A 681 38.30 -11.82 27.36
C TYR A 681 38.92 -12.11 25.99
N LEU A 682 38.73 -11.20 25.04
CA LEU A 682 39.34 -11.28 23.72
C LEU A 682 40.53 -10.32 23.66
N HIS A 683 41.62 -10.79 23.04
CA HIS A 683 42.74 -9.91 22.74
C HIS A 683 42.28 -8.74 21.85
N PRO A 684 42.77 -7.50 22.07
CA PRO A 684 42.32 -6.31 21.32
C PRO A 684 42.36 -6.48 19.80
N ILE A 685 43.37 -7.18 19.28
CA ILE A 685 43.51 -7.47 17.84
C ILE A 685 42.35 -8.31 17.31
N TYR A 686 41.98 -9.41 17.99
CA TYR A 686 40.85 -10.24 17.56
C TYR A 686 39.54 -9.47 17.66
N HIS A 687 39.38 -8.64 18.70
CA HIS A 687 38.22 -7.78 18.84
C HIS A 687 38.10 -6.78 17.68
N LEU A 688 39.21 -6.14 17.29
CA LEU A 688 39.27 -5.23 16.14
C LEU A 688 38.95 -5.96 14.82
N ILE A 689 39.53 -7.14 14.60
CA ILE A 689 39.28 -7.95 13.40
C ILE A 689 37.80 -8.32 13.30
N CYS A 690 37.16 -8.77 14.39
CA CYS A 690 35.75 -9.12 14.35
C CYS A 690 34.85 -7.92 14.05
N TRP A 691 35.15 -6.72 14.57
CA TRP A 691 34.41 -5.50 14.22
C TRP A 691 34.66 -5.06 12.77
N ALA A 692 35.91 -5.10 12.30
CA ALA A 692 36.23 -4.81 10.90
C ALA A 692 35.48 -5.76 9.95
N LEU A 693 35.49 -7.07 10.25
CA LEU A 693 34.73 -8.07 9.49
C LEU A 693 33.21 -7.83 9.57
N THR A 694 32.69 -7.43 10.73
CA THR A 694 31.26 -7.10 10.89
C THR A 694 30.87 -5.95 9.98
N ILE A 695 31.67 -4.87 9.94
CA ILE A 695 31.44 -3.72 9.06
C ILE A 695 31.51 -4.16 7.60
N VAL A 696 32.57 -4.88 7.21
CA VAL A 696 32.73 -5.39 5.83
C VAL A 696 31.55 -6.27 5.43
N PHE A 697 31.12 -7.21 6.26
CA PHE A 697 29.98 -8.09 5.98
C PHE A 697 28.68 -7.31 5.82
N MET A 698 28.41 -6.33 6.68
CA MET A 698 27.19 -5.52 6.55
C MET A 698 27.22 -4.62 5.32
N THR A 699 28.33 -3.91 5.06
CA THR A 699 28.43 -3.00 3.92
C THR A 699 28.44 -3.75 2.59
N THR A 700 29.20 -4.84 2.48
CA THR A 700 29.21 -5.66 1.26
C THR A 700 27.85 -6.31 1.02
N SER A 701 27.16 -6.81 2.05
CA SER A 701 25.82 -7.39 1.87
C SER A 701 24.82 -6.38 1.31
N ILE A 702 24.88 -5.10 1.73
CA ILE A 702 23.97 -4.05 1.27
C ILE A 702 24.41 -3.48 -0.09
N PHE A 703 25.66 -3.02 -0.21
CA PHE A 703 26.12 -2.25 -1.37
C PHE A 703 26.81 -3.10 -2.45
N GLY A 704 27.07 -4.38 -2.19
CA GLY A 704 27.83 -5.24 -3.10
C GLY A 704 27.15 -5.47 -4.45
N ASN A 705 25.82 -5.34 -4.55
CA ASN A 705 25.09 -5.46 -5.82
C ASN A 705 24.93 -4.14 -6.58
N TRP A 706 25.54 -3.05 -6.10
CA TRP A 706 25.36 -1.71 -6.66
C TRP A 706 25.67 -1.66 -8.17
N ARG A 707 26.80 -2.24 -8.56
CA ARG A 707 27.29 -2.19 -9.94
C ARG A 707 26.38 -2.87 -10.98
N ASN A 708 25.49 -3.77 -10.55
CA ASN A 708 24.49 -4.36 -11.46
C ASN A 708 23.26 -3.48 -11.66
N HIS A 709 23.06 -2.47 -10.80
CA HIS A 709 21.97 -1.52 -10.90
C HIS A 709 22.42 -0.17 -11.51
N GLU A 710 23.72 0.14 -11.45
CA GLU A 710 24.29 1.38 -11.95
C GLU A 710 24.12 1.52 -13.48
N ALA A 711 23.52 2.65 -13.90
CA ALA A 711 23.31 2.96 -15.31
C ALA A 711 24.65 3.11 -16.05
N GLY A 712 24.80 2.41 -17.19
CA GLY A 712 26.03 2.45 -18.00
C GLY A 712 27.21 1.65 -17.45
N ALA A 713 27.07 1.01 -16.28
CA ALA A 713 28.08 0.11 -15.75
C ALA A 713 28.08 -1.24 -16.50
N THR A 714 29.25 -1.85 -16.64
CA THR A 714 29.33 -3.24 -17.09
C THR A 714 28.79 -4.15 -15.99
N PRO A 715 27.74 -4.95 -16.27
CA PRO A 715 27.17 -5.85 -15.28
C PRO A 715 28.22 -6.89 -14.88
N MET A 716 28.11 -7.36 -13.64
CA MET A 716 28.99 -8.38 -13.10
C MET A 716 28.90 -9.67 -13.92
N THR A 717 29.98 -10.44 -13.96
CA THR A 717 29.92 -11.77 -14.54
C THR A 717 28.98 -12.66 -13.70
N THR A 718 28.34 -13.65 -14.33
CA THR A 718 27.43 -14.57 -13.64
C THR A 718 28.08 -15.21 -12.41
N ALA A 719 29.37 -15.54 -12.50
CA ALA A 719 30.12 -16.13 -11.39
C ALA A 719 30.23 -15.17 -10.19
N VAL A 720 30.58 -13.90 -10.43
CA VAL A 720 30.69 -12.89 -9.37
C VAL A 720 29.32 -12.63 -8.73
N TYR A 721 28.27 -12.54 -9.54
CA TYR A 721 26.89 -12.35 -9.07
C TYR A 721 26.44 -13.48 -8.14
N VAL A 722 26.63 -14.73 -8.58
CA VAL A 722 26.29 -15.92 -7.79
C VAL A 722 27.08 -15.97 -6.48
N ILE A 723 28.40 -15.72 -6.54
CA ILE A 723 29.25 -15.70 -5.35
C ILE A 723 28.77 -14.63 -4.36
N TYR A 724 28.49 -13.42 -4.85
CA TYR A 724 27.99 -12.33 -4.04
C TYR A 724 26.69 -12.73 -3.30
N PHE A 725 25.67 -13.22 -4.00
CA PHE A 725 24.39 -13.57 -3.38
C PHE A 725 24.48 -14.73 -2.39
N VAL A 726 25.32 -15.73 -2.68
CA VAL A 726 25.51 -16.87 -1.76
C VAL A 726 26.24 -16.41 -0.50
N LEU A 727 27.31 -15.64 -0.66
CA LEU A 727 28.11 -15.18 0.48
C LEU A 727 27.39 -14.13 1.31
N SER A 728 26.63 -13.20 0.71
CA SER A 728 25.90 -12.17 1.45
C SER A 728 24.86 -12.77 2.39
N ARG A 729 24.21 -13.88 2.00
CA ARG A 729 23.26 -14.65 2.82
C ARG A 729 23.89 -15.30 4.05
N ILE A 730 25.21 -15.46 4.07
CA ILE A 730 25.99 -15.98 5.20
C ILE A 730 26.63 -14.82 5.98
N ALA A 731 27.16 -13.82 5.28
CA ALA A 731 27.87 -12.67 5.84
C ALA A 731 26.95 -11.84 6.76
N TRP A 732 25.73 -11.52 6.31
CA TRP A 732 24.77 -10.76 7.11
C TRP A 732 24.46 -11.40 8.48
N PRO A 733 23.97 -12.66 8.55
CA PRO A 733 23.71 -13.30 9.85
C PRO A 733 24.98 -13.51 10.70
N LEU A 734 26.17 -13.68 10.11
CA LEU A 734 27.43 -13.72 10.87
C LEU A 734 27.73 -12.38 11.56
N ALA A 735 27.54 -11.27 10.85
CA ALA A 735 27.71 -9.92 11.41
C ALA A 735 26.75 -9.67 12.57
N ILE A 736 25.46 -9.98 12.38
CA ILE A 736 24.45 -9.84 13.45
C ILE A 736 24.75 -10.81 14.61
N ALA A 737 25.22 -12.03 14.34
CA ALA A 737 25.61 -12.98 15.39
C ALA A 737 26.74 -12.43 16.26
N TRP A 738 27.75 -11.78 15.66
CA TRP A 738 28.82 -11.11 16.40
C TRP A 738 28.31 -9.96 17.26
N ILE A 739 27.40 -9.12 16.73
CA ILE A 739 26.78 -8.02 17.49
C ILE A 739 26.03 -8.57 18.71
N ILE A 740 25.19 -9.61 18.52
CA ILE A 740 24.44 -10.25 19.61
C ILE A 740 25.40 -10.82 20.67
N PHE A 741 26.42 -11.55 20.24
CA PHE A 741 27.42 -12.16 21.13
C PHE A 741 28.18 -11.10 21.93
N SER A 742 28.65 -10.05 21.27
CA SER A 742 29.42 -8.96 21.87
C SER A 742 28.59 -8.17 22.89
N CYS A 743 27.33 -7.88 22.59
CA CYS A 743 26.43 -7.21 23.53
C CYS A 743 26.19 -8.06 24.77
N TYR A 744 25.85 -9.34 24.60
CA TYR A 744 25.57 -10.23 25.74
C TYR A 744 26.78 -10.48 26.63
N LYS A 745 27.99 -10.57 26.05
CA LYS A 745 29.23 -10.78 26.79
C LYS A 745 29.82 -9.50 27.39
N GLY A 746 29.22 -8.34 27.13
CA GLY A 746 29.70 -7.05 27.62
C GLY A 746 30.98 -6.57 26.93
N LEU A 747 31.27 -7.06 25.72
CA LEU A 747 32.43 -6.64 24.93
C LEU A 747 32.19 -5.30 24.23
N ALA A 748 30.93 -4.94 23.99
CA ALA A 748 30.54 -3.71 23.31
C ALA A 748 29.48 -2.94 24.12
N PRO A 749 29.87 -2.30 25.24
CA PRO A 749 28.93 -1.67 26.16
C PRO A 749 28.15 -0.51 25.53
N LEU A 750 28.76 0.22 24.58
CA LEU A 750 28.09 1.32 23.87
C LEU A 750 26.91 0.80 23.02
N ILE A 751 27.17 -0.23 22.21
CA ILE A 751 26.17 -0.83 21.32
C ILE A 751 25.09 -1.55 22.15
N ASP A 752 25.49 -2.25 23.21
CA ASP A 752 24.52 -2.87 24.12
C ASP A 752 23.61 -1.83 24.78
N SER A 753 24.15 -0.70 25.26
CA SER A 753 23.35 0.38 25.86
C SER A 753 22.30 0.92 24.88
N MET A 754 22.69 1.13 23.62
CA MET A 754 21.78 1.59 22.56
C MET A 754 20.70 0.54 22.25
N LEU A 755 21.08 -0.71 22.01
CA LEU A 755 20.14 -1.79 21.63
C LEU A 755 19.28 -2.28 22.80
N SER A 756 19.74 -2.09 24.03
CA SER A 756 19.02 -2.43 25.26
C SER A 756 18.16 -1.27 25.80
N TRP A 757 17.94 -0.22 24.99
CA TRP A 757 17.09 0.89 25.36
C TRP A 757 15.67 0.43 25.74
N ARG A 758 15.13 0.96 26.84
CA ARG A 758 13.85 0.52 27.41
C ARG A 758 12.69 0.71 26.43
N GLY A 759 12.71 1.75 25.61
CA GLY A 759 11.68 2.04 24.60
C GLY A 759 11.51 0.91 23.58
N PHE A 760 12.59 0.20 23.22
CA PHE A 760 12.51 -0.93 22.29
C PHE A 760 11.77 -2.14 22.86
N THR A 761 11.63 -2.26 24.18
CA THR A 761 10.93 -3.39 24.79
C THR A 761 9.48 -3.46 24.34
N PHE A 762 8.80 -2.30 24.29
CA PHE A 762 7.41 -2.22 23.86
C PHE A 762 7.25 -2.66 22.40
N PHE A 763 8.00 -2.05 21.49
CA PHE A 763 7.92 -2.33 20.05
C PHE A 763 8.40 -3.74 19.68
N ALA A 764 9.35 -4.31 20.43
CA ALA A 764 9.85 -5.66 20.19
C ALA A 764 8.80 -6.75 20.48
N HIS A 765 7.80 -6.45 21.32
CA HIS A 765 6.73 -7.39 21.64
C HIS A 765 5.57 -7.32 20.66
N THR A 766 5.35 -6.16 20.02
CA THR A 766 4.35 -6.00 18.96
C THR A 766 4.91 -6.28 17.57
N SER A 767 6.20 -6.58 17.44
CA SER A 767 6.86 -6.72 16.13
C SER A 767 6.20 -7.77 15.24
N TYR A 768 5.68 -8.86 15.81
CA TYR A 768 5.02 -9.91 15.05
C TYR A 768 3.68 -9.45 14.43
N THR A 769 2.82 -8.81 15.21
CA THR A 769 1.53 -8.30 14.68
C THR A 769 1.73 -7.07 13.80
N THR A 770 2.71 -6.22 14.08
CA THR A 770 3.15 -5.15 13.16
C THR A 770 3.62 -5.73 11.84
N TYR A 771 4.39 -6.83 11.85
CA TYR A 771 4.79 -7.53 10.63
C TYR A 771 3.59 -8.03 9.82
N LEU A 772 2.55 -8.56 10.46
CA LEU A 772 1.39 -9.07 9.73
C LEU A 772 0.49 -7.98 9.13
N ILE A 773 0.40 -6.81 9.78
CA ILE A 773 -0.52 -5.73 9.38
C ILE A 773 0.10 -4.71 8.43
N HIS A 774 1.41 -4.45 8.49
CA HIS A 774 2.00 -3.32 7.75
C HIS A 774 1.72 -3.33 6.23
N PRO A 775 1.72 -4.47 5.50
CA PRO A 775 1.46 -4.45 4.06
C PRO A 775 -0.02 -4.16 3.76
N MET A 776 -0.94 -4.60 4.63
CA MET A 776 -2.35 -4.26 4.51
C MET A 776 -2.58 -2.75 4.57
N ILE A 777 -1.82 -2.04 5.42
CA ILE A 777 -1.89 -0.56 5.51
C ILE A 777 -1.39 0.07 4.22
N MET A 778 -0.26 -0.42 3.70
CA MET A 778 0.33 0.08 2.45
C MET A 778 -0.63 -0.11 1.29
N VAL A 779 -1.18 -1.31 1.12
CA VAL A 779 -2.15 -1.63 0.07
C VAL A 779 -3.43 -0.82 0.22
N TYR A 780 -3.94 -0.67 1.45
CA TYR A 780 -5.09 0.19 1.71
C TYR A 780 -4.82 1.63 1.27
N TYR A 781 -3.67 2.19 1.64
CA TYR A 781 -3.28 3.54 1.25
C TYR A 781 -3.24 3.67 -0.28
N MET A 782 -2.62 2.72 -0.99
CA MET A 782 -2.50 2.76 -2.45
C MET A 782 -3.85 2.70 -3.15
N PHE A 783 -4.72 1.75 -2.80
CA PHE A 783 -6.02 1.62 -3.47
C PHE A 783 -7.03 2.69 -3.09
N ALA A 784 -6.88 3.30 -1.91
CA ALA A 784 -7.69 4.43 -1.50
C ALA A 784 -7.24 5.76 -2.12
N GLN A 785 -6.09 5.80 -2.82
CA GLN A 785 -5.63 7.02 -3.49
C GLN A 785 -6.63 7.46 -4.56
N GLN A 786 -7.03 8.72 -4.47
CA GLN A 786 -7.94 9.37 -5.42
C GLN A 786 -7.22 10.20 -6.48
N SER A 787 -5.91 10.41 -6.29
CA SER A 787 -5.05 11.16 -7.19
C SER A 787 -3.68 10.50 -7.27
N LEU A 788 -3.02 10.65 -8.41
CA LEU A 788 -1.62 10.26 -8.56
C LEU A 788 -0.73 11.14 -7.68
N PHE A 789 0.36 10.57 -7.19
CA PHE A 789 1.37 11.31 -6.43
C PHE A 789 2.70 11.35 -7.19
N HIS A 790 3.53 12.34 -6.85
CA HIS A 790 4.87 12.46 -7.40
C HIS A 790 5.86 11.83 -6.43
N ALA A 791 6.61 10.83 -6.90
CA ALA A 791 7.58 10.09 -6.13
C ALA A 791 8.87 10.92 -5.99
N THR A 792 8.95 11.67 -4.91
CA THR A 792 10.17 12.38 -4.47
C THR A 792 10.69 11.74 -3.19
N ASP A 793 11.96 11.96 -2.85
CA ASP A 793 12.51 11.47 -1.57
C ASP A 793 11.69 11.92 -0.36
N ILE A 794 11.23 13.18 -0.38
CA ILE A 794 10.42 13.75 0.69
C ILE A 794 9.07 13.02 0.75
N THR A 795 8.38 12.85 -0.38
CA THR A 795 7.10 12.12 -0.44
C THR A 795 7.28 10.71 0.12
N LEU A 796 8.31 9.99 -0.32
CA LEU A 796 8.56 8.61 0.08
C LEU A 796 8.93 8.51 1.57
N LEU A 797 9.67 9.49 2.11
CA LEU A 797 9.97 9.59 3.54
C LEU A 797 8.70 9.84 4.37
N TYR A 798 7.82 10.73 3.93
CA TYR A 798 6.53 10.96 4.57
C TYR A 798 5.66 9.70 4.58
N LEU A 799 5.61 8.99 3.45
CA LEU A 799 4.89 7.71 3.35
C LEU A 799 5.47 6.67 4.30
N PHE A 800 6.80 6.56 4.39
CA PHE A 800 7.45 5.65 5.31
C PHE A 800 7.06 5.93 6.77
N PHE A 801 7.17 7.18 7.23
CA PHE A 801 6.80 7.53 8.61
C PHE A 801 5.31 7.32 8.86
N GLY A 802 4.46 7.65 7.90
CA GLY A 802 3.02 7.36 7.96
C GLY A 802 2.75 5.86 8.13
N HIS A 803 3.27 5.03 7.23
CA HIS A 803 3.14 3.57 7.30
C HIS A 803 3.70 3.00 8.61
N LEU A 804 4.85 3.50 9.09
CA LEU A 804 5.45 3.04 10.33
C LEU A 804 4.55 3.35 11.54
N ILE A 805 4.06 4.58 11.66
CA ILE A 805 3.18 4.98 12.77
C ILE A 805 1.89 4.15 12.75
N PHE A 806 1.21 4.04 11.61
CA PHE A 806 0.00 3.24 11.51
C PHE A 806 0.26 1.75 11.76
N ALA A 807 1.38 1.19 11.28
CA ALA A 807 1.74 -0.21 11.51
C ALA A 807 2.06 -0.52 12.98
N LEU A 808 2.65 0.43 13.71
CA LEU A 808 2.88 0.30 15.15
C LEU A 808 1.57 0.41 15.93
N LEU A 809 0.70 1.37 15.59
CA LEU A 809 -0.60 1.56 16.25
C LEU A 809 -1.55 0.38 16.03
N LEU A 810 -1.80 0.01 14.78
CA LEU A 810 -2.69 -1.10 14.43
C LEU A 810 -2.07 -2.46 14.81
N GLY A 811 -0.74 -2.59 14.70
CA GLY A 811 -0.01 -3.76 15.20
C GLY A 811 -0.17 -3.94 16.71
N PHE A 812 -0.13 -2.85 17.50
CA PHE A 812 -0.40 -2.92 18.93
C PHE A 812 -1.86 -3.33 19.23
N LEU A 813 -2.84 -2.77 18.52
CA LEU A 813 -4.25 -3.17 18.69
C LEU A 813 -4.43 -4.66 18.39
N ALA A 814 -3.85 -5.17 17.31
CA ALA A 814 -3.90 -6.58 16.97
C ALA A 814 -3.13 -7.47 17.96
N HIS A 815 -2.04 -6.97 18.55
CA HIS A 815 -1.33 -7.68 19.62
C HIS A 815 -2.24 -7.90 20.82
N VAL A 816 -2.95 -6.85 21.26
CA VAL A 816 -3.83 -6.93 22.42
C VAL A 816 -5.06 -7.78 22.12
N ILE A 817 -5.74 -7.53 20.99
CA ILE A 817 -7.02 -8.18 20.66
C ILE A 817 -6.81 -9.64 20.25
N PHE A 818 -5.78 -9.94 19.46
CA PHE A 818 -5.56 -11.28 18.92
C PHE A 818 -4.45 -12.03 19.67
N GLU A 819 -3.19 -11.64 19.50
CA GLU A 819 -2.04 -12.44 19.98
C GLU A 819 -2.12 -12.73 21.48
N ARG A 820 -2.37 -11.68 22.29
CA ARG A 820 -2.43 -11.82 23.75
C ARG A 820 -3.69 -12.56 24.21
N THR A 821 -4.85 -12.24 23.66
CA THR A 821 -6.11 -12.92 23.99
C THR A 821 -6.02 -14.41 23.77
N PHE A 822 -5.59 -14.83 22.56
CA PHE A 822 -5.39 -16.24 22.25
C PHE A 822 -4.28 -16.85 23.12
N GLY A 823 -3.17 -16.14 23.35
CA GLY A 823 -2.10 -16.61 24.24
C GLY A 823 -2.57 -16.93 25.65
N VAL A 824 -3.46 -16.11 26.22
CA VAL A 824 -4.06 -16.36 27.54
C VAL A 824 -5.02 -17.55 27.48
N LEU A 825 -5.91 -17.62 26.50
CA LEU A 825 -6.88 -18.70 26.33
C LEU A 825 -6.19 -20.06 26.16
N ILE A 826 -5.19 -20.13 25.29
CA ILE A 826 -4.41 -21.35 25.05
C ILE A 826 -3.63 -21.75 26.32
N GLY A 827 -3.09 -20.78 27.05
CA GLY A 827 -2.41 -21.03 28.33
C GLY A 827 -3.32 -21.59 29.44
N LEU A 828 -4.64 -21.51 29.29
CA LEU A 828 -5.61 -22.17 30.17
C LEU A 828 -5.88 -23.62 29.78
N ILE A 829 -5.87 -23.91 28.48
CA ILE A 829 -6.15 -25.23 27.92
C ILE A 829 -4.94 -26.14 28.06
N LEU A 830 -3.74 -25.63 27.76
CA LEU A 830 -2.53 -26.43 27.79
C LEU A 830 -2.07 -26.65 29.24
N PRO A 831 -1.71 -27.89 29.61
CA PRO A 831 -1.23 -28.20 30.95
C PRO A 831 0.04 -27.41 31.25
N LYS A 832 0.05 -26.63 32.33
CA LYS A 832 1.25 -25.93 32.80
C LYS A 832 2.33 -26.97 33.09
N ARG A 833 3.44 -26.94 32.34
CA ARG A 833 4.63 -27.74 32.66
C ARG A 833 5.05 -27.40 34.10
N LYS A 834 5.05 -28.40 34.99
CA LYS A 834 5.77 -28.30 36.27
C LYS A 834 7.24 -28.00 35.91
N ARG A 835 7.69 -26.79 36.21
CA ARG A 835 9.03 -26.27 35.88
C ARG A 835 10.13 -26.87 36.76
#